data_AF-A0A8R1VZQ0-F1
#
_entry.id   AF-A0A8R1VZQ0-F1
#
_cell.length_a   1.000
_cell.length_b   1.000
_cell.length_c   1.000
_cell.angle_alpha   90.00
_cell.angle_beta   90.00
_cell.angle_gamma   90.00
#
_symmetry.space_group_name_H-M   'P 1'
#
loop_
_entity.id
_entity.type
_entity.pdbx_description
1 polymer ?
#
loop_
_entity_poly.entity_id
_entity_poly.type
_entity_poly.pdbx_seq_one_letter_code
_entity_poly.pdbx_strand_id
1 'polypeptide(L)'
;MNQPEQNERFESIRYQLDALGYRQYMPPDSIGLVSQLIGDLLHTTNSLKQYKNLAQNTLEVARNLEAKSAPYLRDNCSLIQEHNELQSKLKKELEYVKILENKIGILESEIKEWKQENEKLSKKVEHLEDEAIIKNAKLLELGNLFLIPQVENKSKEFKSLRPLIQIDHSDNNKNGDENKEIIHKENDILKKKVKELYRETVHLKKNIKHTKCQSNKTSPKQQSQMIKNDAESDTFIDMRADNEVLRRQLDEVLANHSEAMFHLTRVTEEKKSLQRSLNEYIKNHCNCDKDMSVLLENNTCLLELKTKNQSLESEICEYENKLKKALDDQKQLLEKINFSKNIETELMSEIEKISEEKHLQSQKISQLEQNIQKSKTEKNDKTKSWQENKCSCSKVSVDELKRTFDAERRDYERKLEKIMKSQLDPLRHEKRSNDLEIAVSKLRAERDEYLYEINCLKKQHNAEILDFKRKIEEMKREVYERSDRQNILKLKRDKDEFAEEIIGLKKEIEFLNSQLKKTRESVKNNEYNEREYIKQLEDEKHQLIEKQRSLTWESANKQRESEKYHREISHLKAELKRLTAMMDDQKCCQDRLERTLQSTQFAQNATEEQLERAQVRIEELKLINNKLNDQLIDEQQERHKSHNNTMAIDHQRDTLTNELEKKTKRIIHLDSLVTDKEKQIQSLHSKLTDAAKKIGNALSSQSETEKMCDSLKLELSNIKAEYKLIESNSGSQQKEKKRLQNDLDMVVQDNKVLRAELEASKKQAEDLKMQLQVYVLEIRRVEEILEVKESERDEILEQFKTLNCEATQLESNNYSLESEAKSTKTLLREKEHRMSDLERKLVDKEDLISSYESQISNLTHQIVSLESQLSSGNDRISKLEQDLHACREICSSVDSAKFNLNERLGHVENLQHKAEEERLRLADELTVVNTQLERERSKITTIEAVLSDSRQECMKLTITKNDLKERLEDSEKKSKNLEEYLERTKNELVMCRSTITSFEKEISSLKRQLNDVKFEKAKLEQARREYHSTTL
;
A
#
# COMPACT_ATOMS: atom_id res chain seq x y z
N MET A 1 -37.83 40.94 32.01
CA MET A 1 -38.75 40.48 33.08
C MET A 1 -37.98 39.81 34.24
N ASN A 2 -36.74 40.25 34.52
CA ASN A 2 -35.71 39.39 35.15
C ASN A 2 -35.36 39.80 36.60
N GLN A 3 -36.16 40.65 37.25
CA GLN A 3 -35.93 41.06 38.63
C GLN A 3 -35.89 39.91 39.66
N PRO A 4 -36.73 38.84 39.61
CA PRO A 4 -36.62 37.76 40.60
C PRO A 4 -35.31 36.99 40.48
N GLU A 5 -34.88 36.63 39.27
CA GLU A 5 -33.61 35.90 39.02
C GLU A 5 -32.37 36.67 39.50
N GLN A 6 -32.40 38.02 39.43
CA GLN A 6 -31.28 38.84 39.92
C GLN A 6 -31.24 38.92 41.45
N ASN A 7 -32.39 38.94 42.13
CA ASN A 7 -32.44 38.88 43.60
C ASN A 7 -31.94 37.53 44.13
N GLU A 8 -32.39 36.41 43.56
CA GLU A 8 -31.93 35.06 43.98
C GLU A 8 -30.42 34.90 43.79
N ARG A 9 -29.86 35.42 42.69
CA ARG A 9 -28.40 35.44 42.48
C ARG A 9 -27.70 36.35 43.50
N PHE A 10 -28.23 37.54 43.78
CA PHE A 10 -27.67 38.44 44.80
C PHE A 10 -27.62 37.75 46.16
N GLU A 11 -28.70 37.10 46.61
CA GLU A 11 -28.75 36.39 47.90
C GLU A 11 -27.80 35.19 47.96
N SER A 12 -27.72 34.39 46.89
CA SER A 12 -26.77 33.26 46.81
C SER A 12 -25.30 33.72 46.89
N ILE A 13 -24.95 34.78 46.16
CA ILE A 13 -23.60 35.38 46.18
C ILE A 13 -23.31 36.04 47.53
N ARG A 14 -24.31 36.70 48.13
CA ARG A 14 -24.24 37.28 49.47
C ARG A 14 -23.93 36.22 50.53
N TYR A 15 -24.63 35.09 50.48
CA TYR A 15 -24.41 33.96 51.39
C TYR A 15 -23.00 33.38 51.25
N GLN A 16 -22.49 33.25 50.01
CA GLN A 16 -21.12 32.80 49.76
C GLN A 16 -20.07 33.79 50.29
N LEU A 17 -20.29 35.10 50.13
CA LEU A 17 -19.42 36.14 50.70
C LEU A 17 -19.43 36.11 52.23
N ASP A 18 -20.59 36.02 52.88
CA ASP A 18 -20.69 35.96 54.34
C ASP A 18 -20.07 34.67 54.91
N ALA A 19 -20.17 33.54 54.21
CA ALA A 19 -19.47 32.29 54.54
C ALA A 19 -17.94 32.40 54.40
N LEU A 20 -17.46 33.22 53.47
CA LEU A 20 -16.04 33.60 53.32
C LEU A 20 -15.63 34.76 54.25
N GLY A 21 -16.55 35.32 55.04
CA GLY A 21 -16.30 36.42 56.00
C GLY A 21 -16.39 37.84 55.43
N TYR A 22 -16.67 38.02 54.14
CA TYR A 22 -16.73 39.33 53.46
C TYR A 22 -18.04 40.07 53.71
N ARG A 23 -18.21 40.60 54.93
CA ARG A 23 -19.48 41.19 55.38
C ARG A 23 -19.87 42.55 54.77
N GLN A 24 -19.01 43.17 53.96
CA GLN A 24 -19.18 44.53 53.41
C GLN A 24 -20.37 44.63 52.43
N TYR A 25 -21.00 45.80 52.30
CA TYR A 25 -22.13 46.02 51.37
C TYR A 25 -21.69 45.91 49.90
N MET A 26 -22.50 45.27 49.05
CA MET A 26 -22.22 45.01 47.64
C MET A 26 -23.31 45.65 46.76
N PRO A 27 -22.96 46.57 45.82
CA PRO A 27 -23.93 47.17 44.90
C PRO A 27 -24.47 46.15 43.87
N PRO A 28 -25.76 46.22 43.48
CA PRO A 28 -26.34 45.27 42.51
C PRO A 28 -25.59 45.19 41.18
N ASP A 29 -25.06 46.29 40.68
CA ASP A 29 -24.29 46.32 39.42
C ASP A 29 -22.99 45.50 39.48
N SER A 30 -22.50 45.18 40.68
CA SER A 30 -21.28 44.40 40.91
C SER A 30 -21.48 42.89 40.88
N ILE A 31 -22.73 42.40 40.91
CA ILE A 31 -23.09 40.98 41.06
C ILE A 31 -22.31 40.07 40.11
N GLY A 32 -22.27 40.40 38.81
CA GLY A 32 -21.68 39.53 37.80
C GLY A 32 -20.18 39.29 38.00
N LEU A 33 -19.42 40.36 38.21
CA LEU A 33 -17.98 40.30 38.47
C LEU A 33 -17.68 39.57 39.79
N VAL A 34 -18.43 39.90 40.84
CA VAL A 34 -18.28 39.29 42.17
C VAL A 34 -18.60 37.79 42.14
N SER A 35 -19.65 37.37 41.42
CA SER A 35 -19.98 35.96 41.21
C SER A 35 -18.84 35.17 40.57
N GLN A 36 -18.17 35.76 39.57
CA GLN A 36 -17.11 35.08 38.83
C GLN A 36 -15.82 35.01 39.66
N LEU A 37 -15.45 36.10 40.35
CA LEU A 37 -14.33 36.11 41.29
C LEU A 37 -14.51 35.11 42.45
N ILE A 38 -15.72 34.92 42.96
CA ILE A 38 -16.01 33.88 43.97
C ILE A 38 -15.92 32.48 43.36
N GLY A 39 -16.41 32.28 42.13
CA GLY A 39 -16.26 31.02 41.40
C GLY A 39 -14.78 30.63 41.23
N ASP A 40 -13.95 31.56 40.77
CA ASP A 40 -12.51 31.38 40.61
C ASP A 40 -11.81 31.16 41.96
N LEU A 41 -12.19 31.91 43.01
CA LEU A 41 -11.65 31.74 44.36
C LEU A 41 -12.01 30.38 44.97
N LEU A 42 -13.25 29.91 44.81
CA LEU A 42 -13.69 28.60 45.28
C LEU A 42 -13.04 27.47 44.47
N HIS A 43 -12.89 27.63 43.15
CA HIS A 43 -12.21 26.65 42.32
C HIS A 43 -10.72 26.55 42.69
N THR A 44 -10.00 27.67 42.75
CA THR A 44 -8.59 27.71 43.15
C THR A 44 -8.38 27.21 44.59
N THR A 45 -9.27 27.54 45.54
CA THR A 45 -9.20 27.03 46.92
C THR A 45 -9.40 25.51 46.98
N ASN A 46 -10.37 24.97 46.22
CA ASN A 46 -10.60 23.53 46.16
C ASN A 46 -9.46 22.78 45.48
N SER A 47 -8.93 23.30 44.36
CA SER A 47 -7.74 22.75 43.68
C SER A 47 -6.51 22.80 44.59
N LEU A 48 -6.26 23.91 45.30
CA LEU A 48 -5.17 24.02 46.27
C LEU A 48 -5.34 23.03 47.43
N LYS A 49 -6.57 22.79 47.90
CA LYS A 49 -6.88 21.77 48.92
C LYS A 49 -6.63 20.34 48.39
N GLN A 50 -6.96 20.06 47.13
CA GLN A 50 -6.62 18.79 46.47
C GLN A 50 -5.11 18.61 46.36
N TYR A 51 -4.37 19.61 45.87
CA TYR A 51 -2.90 19.56 45.79
C TYR A 51 -2.24 19.44 47.16
N LYS A 52 -2.76 20.11 48.20
CA LYS A 52 -2.28 19.95 49.57
C LYS A 52 -2.46 18.52 50.09
N ASN A 53 -3.66 17.94 49.89
CA ASN A 53 -3.93 16.56 50.28
C ASN A 53 -3.05 15.57 49.49
N LEU A 54 -2.87 15.79 48.18
CA LEU A 54 -2.00 14.97 47.34
C LEU A 54 -0.54 15.04 47.83
N ALA A 55 0.00 16.23 48.08
CA ALA A 55 1.35 16.42 48.59
C ALA A 55 1.53 15.81 49.98
N GLN A 56 0.54 15.92 50.87
CA GLN A 56 0.57 15.30 52.20
C GLN A 56 0.57 13.78 52.09
N ASN A 57 -0.28 13.18 51.25
CA ASN A 57 -0.29 11.74 50.99
C ASN A 57 1.05 11.26 50.41
N THR A 58 1.62 11.99 49.44
CA THR A 58 2.93 11.66 48.84
C THR A 58 4.07 11.74 49.86
N LEU A 59 4.07 12.73 50.75
CA LEU A 59 5.04 12.82 51.86
C LEU A 59 4.87 11.69 52.88
N GLU A 60 3.64 11.23 53.13
CA GLU A 60 3.36 10.11 54.02
C GLU A 60 3.75 8.77 53.40
N VAL A 61 3.53 8.58 52.09
CA VAL A 61 4.07 7.43 51.33
C VAL A 61 5.60 7.46 51.33
N ALA A 62 6.24 8.62 51.11
CA ALA A 62 7.69 8.76 51.14
C ALA A 62 8.28 8.37 52.52
N ARG A 63 7.70 8.88 53.62
CA ARG A 63 8.10 8.50 54.99
C ARG A 63 7.90 7.00 55.26
N ASN A 64 6.82 6.41 54.75
CA ASN A 64 6.56 4.98 54.91
C ASN A 64 7.52 4.11 54.09
N LEU A 65 8.03 4.60 52.95
CA LEU A 65 9.09 3.95 52.18
C LEU A 65 10.46 4.12 52.86
N GLU A 66 10.77 5.31 53.37
CA GLU A 66 12.00 5.61 54.12
C GLU A 66 12.10 4.80 55.42
N ALA A 67 10.99 4.67 56.17
CA ALA A 67 10.92 3.80 57.34
C ALA A 67 11.11 2.30 57.00
N LYS A 68 10.70 1.88 55.79
CA LYS A 68 10.92 0.50 55.29
C LYS A 68 12.32 0.27 54.75
N SER A 69 13.00 1.29 54.21
CA SER A 69 14.38 1.18 53.69
C SER A 69 15.44 1.38 54.77
N ALA A 70 15.14 2.09 55.86
CA ALA A 70 16.01 2.30 57.01
C ALA A 70 16.69 1.03 57.59
N PRO A 71 16.02 -0.13 57.78
CA PRO A 71 16.71 -1.36 58.18
C PRO A 71 17.72 -1.82 57.12
N TYR A 72 17.32 -1.95 55.85
CA TYR A 72 18.22 -2.37 54.76
C TYR A 72 19.42 -1.41 54.58
N LEU A 73 19.26 -0.11 54.81
CA LEU A 73 20.38 0.85 54.81
C LEU A 73 21.35 0.59 55.98
N ARG A 74 20.83 0.29 57.17
CA ARG A 74 21.65 -0.08 58.34
C ARG A 74 22.39 -1.38 58.10
N ASP A 75 21.70 -2.41 57.62
CA ASP A 75 22.24 -3.74 57.39
C ASP A 75 23.32 -3.69 56.29
N ASN A 76 23.09 -2.92 55.21
CA ASN A 76 24.12 -2.65 54.20
C ASN A 76 25.34 -1.91 54.78
N CYS A 77 25.15 -0.92 55.67
CA CYS A 77 26.27 -0.28 56.35
C CYS A 77 27.07 -1.25 57.23
N SER A 78 26.40 -2.16 57.95
CA SER A 78 27.06 -3.19 58.75
C SER A 78 27.78 -4.24 57.88
N LEU A 79 27.17 -4.71 56.80
CA LEU A 79 27.80 -5.63 55.85
C LEU A 79 29.01 -5.00 55.15
N ILE A 80 28.97 -3.70 54.84
CA ILE A 80 30.12 -2.96 54.30
C ILE A 80 31.24 -2.85 55.36
N GLN A 81 30.92 -2.64 56.64
CA GLN A 81 31.91 -2.63 57.71
C GLN A 81 32.55 -4.02 57.90
N GLU A 82 31.75 -5.08 57.96
CA GLU A 82 32.22 -6.46 58.08
C GLU A 82 33.07 -6.88 56.88
N HIS A 83 32.66 -6.55 55.64
CA HIS A 83 33.44 -6.80 54.43
C HIS A 83 34.81 -6.12 54.48
N ASN A 84 34.87 -4.84 54.89
CA ASN A 84 36.14 -4.12 55.03
C ASN A 84 37.03 -4.72 56.14
N GLU A 85 36.46 -5.19 57.24
CA GLU A 85 37.20 -5.92 58.27
C GLU A 85 37.74 -7.26 57.78
N LEU A 86 36.93 -8.05 57.09
CA LEU A 86 37.34 -9.35 56.51
C LEU A 86 38.42 -9.16 55.44
N GLN A 87 38.31 -8.13 54.60
CA GLN A 87 39.33 -7.77 53.62
C GLN A 87 40.64 -7.32 54.30
N SER A 88 40.56 -6.63 55.44
CA SER A 88 41.73 -6.27 56.27
C SER A 88 42.39 -7.49 56.91
N LYS A 89 41.59 -8.45 57.42
CA LYS A 89 42.07 -9.73 57.97
C LYS A 89 42.76 -10.56 56.88
N LEU A 90 42.10 -10.77 55.73
CA LEU A 90 42.64 -11.49 54.57
C LEU A 90 43.95 -10.89 54.06
N LYS A 91 44.08 -9.55 54.03
CA LYS A 91 45.33 -8.89 53.64
C LYS A 91 46.50 -9.22 54.58
N LYS A 92 46.26 -9.34 55.88
CA LYS A 92 47.29 -9.74 56.87
C LYS A 92 47.67 -11.21 56.71
N GLU A 93 46.71 -12.10 56.49
CA GLU A 93 46.99 -13.52 56.24
C GLU A 93 47.83 -13.72 54.97
N LEU A 94 47.52 -13.00 53.88
CA LEU A 94 48.34 -13.00 52.66
C LEU A 94 49.77 -12.45 52.86
N GLU A 95 49.96 -11.55 53.83
CA GLU A 95 51.27 -11.03 54.20
C GLU A 95 52.05 -12.03 55.07
N TYR A 96 51.37 -12.75 55.98
CA TYR A 96 51.93 -13.90 56.71
C TYR A 96 52.30 -15.06 55.79
N VAL A 97 51.47 -15.42 54.81
CA VAL A 97 51.76 -16.45 53.81
C VAL A 97 53.05 -16.11 53.06
N LYS A 98 53.22 -14.87 52.60
CA LYS A 98 54.47 -14.43 51.95
C LYS A 98 55.69 -14.52 52.86
N ILE A 99 55.55 -14.26 54.16
CA ILE A 99 56.64 -14.44 55.13
C ILE A 99 57.01 -15.93 55.26
N LEU A 100 56.02 -16.83 55.24
CA LEU A 100 56.22 -18.28 55.27
C LEU A 100 56.83 -18.80 53.96
N GLU A 101 56.36 -18.36 52.79
CA GLU A 101 56.91 -18.70 51.47
C GLU A 101 58.40 -18.31 51.36
N ASN A 102 58.75 -17.08 51.76
CA ASN A 102 60.15 -16.65 51.81
C ASN A 102 60.98 -17.51 52.76
N LYS A 103 60.44 -17.89 53.93
CA LYS A 103 61.13 -18.76 54.88
C LYS A 103 61.29 -20.20 54.37
N ILE A 104 60.32 -20.73 53.64
CA ILE A 104 60.43 -22.02 52.94
C ILE A 104 61.54 -21.94 51.90
N GLY A 105 61.57 -20.91 51.05
CA GLY A 105 62.62 -20.74 50.03
C GLY A 105 64.04 -20.65 50.62
N ILE A 106 64.20 -20.01 51.79
CA ILE A 106 65.47 -20.01 52.55
C ILE A 106 65.83 -21.45 52.99
N LEU A 107 64.90 -22.16 53.65
CA LEU A 107 65.13 -23.53 54.12
C LEU A 107 65.40 -24.51 52.97
N GLU A 108 64.76 -24.34 51.82
CA GLU A 108 65.04 -25.11 50.60
C GLU A 108 66.45 -24.84 50.06
N SER A 109 66.94 -23.59 50.14
CA SER A 109 68.31 -23.24 49.77
C SER A 109 69.33 -23.86 50.74
N GLU A 110 69.09 -23.81 52.05
CA GLU A 110 69.93 -24.48 53.06
C GLU A 110 69.95 -26.00 52.84
N ILE A 111 68.80 -26.64 52.62
CA ILE A 111 68.71 -28.07 52.30
C ILE A 111 69.51 -28.43 51.05
N LYS A 112 69.53 -27.55 50.04
CA LYS A 112 70.32 -27.74 48.81
C LYS A 112 71.82 -27.63 49.07
N GLU A 113 72.26 -26.68 49.88
CA GLU A 113 73.66 -26.54 50.29
C GLU A 113 74.13 -27.72 51.13
N TRP A 114 73.35 -28.15 52.13
CA TRP A 114 73.66 -29.34 52.95
C TRP A 114 73.72 -30.62 52.12
N LYS A 115 72.85 -30.79 51.11
CA LYS A 115 72.94 -31.91 50.16
C LYS A 115 74.23 -31.87 49.35
N GLN A 116 74.65 -30.71 48.85
CA GLN A 116 75.90 -30.56 48.11
C GLN A 116 77.13 -30.81 49.00
N GLU A 117 77.13 -30.36 50.26
CA GLU A 117 78.24 -30.63 51.18
C GLU A 117 78.31 -32.11 51.56
N ASN A 118 77.16 -32.76 51.79
CA ASN A 118 77.12 -34.20 52.05
C ASN A 118 77.62 -35.02 50.83
N GLU A 119 77.32 -34.57 49.60
CA GLU A 119 77.86 -35.20 48.37
C GLU A 119 79.40 -35.06 48.27
N LYS A 120 79.97 -33.90 48.64
CA LYS A 120 81.44 -33.71 48.74
C LYS A 120 82.06 -34.61 49.80
N LEU A 121 81.42 -34.72 50.97
CA LEU A 121 81.88 -35.57 52.06
C LEU A 121 81.83 -37.05 51.67
N SER A 122 80.76 -37.50 51.01
CA SER A 122 80.63 -38.88 50.51
C SER A 122 81.75 -39.23 49.53
N LYS A 123 82.03 -38.36 48.54
CA LYS A 123 83.15 -38.54 47.59
C LYS A 123 84.52 -38.55 48.26
N LYS A 124 84.66 -37.82 49.38
CA LYS A 124 85.89 -37.82 50.19
C LYS A 124 86.02 -39.10 51.04
N VAL A 125 84.92 -39.72 51.46
CA VAL A 125 84.92 -41.04 52.08
C VAL A 125 85.31 -42.09 51.04
N GLU A 126 84.67 -42.12 49.87
CA GLU A 126 85.01 -43.04 48.76
C GLU A 126 86.52 -43.01 48.45
N HIS A 127 87.10 -41.82 48.29
CA HIS A 127 88.53 -41.67 48.01
C HIS A 127 89.44 -42.18 49.14
N LEU A 128 89.03 -42.04 50.41
CA LEU A 128 89.76 -42.59 51.56
C LEU A 128 89.60 -44.11 51.68
N GLU A 129 88.49 -44.66 51.22
CA GLU A 129 88.26 -46.11 51.18
C GLU A 129 89.05 -46.77 50.04
N ASP A 130 89.13 -46.14 48.86
CA ASP A 130 90.06 -46.53 47.79
C ASP A 130 91.52 -46.51 48.29
N GLU A 131 91.93 -45.43 48.96
CA GLU A 131 93.29 -45.33 49.51
C GLU A 131 93.55 -46.40 50.59
N ALA A 132 92.56 -46.73 51.41
CA ALA A 132 92.64 -47.82 52.39
C ALA A 132 92.69 -49.21 51.73
N ILE A 133 91.96 -49.44 50.64
CA ILE A 133 92.03 -50.68 49.85
C ILE A 133 93.43 -50.83 49.23
N ILE A 134 93.99 -49.76 48.66
CA ILE A 134 95.36 -49.75 48.11
C ILE A 134 96.42 -50.01 49.20
N LYS A 135 96.25 -49.42 50.40
CA LYS A 135 97.12 -49.68 51.56
C LYS A 135 97.00 -51.11 52.07
N ASN A 136 95.79 -51.67 52.12
CA ASN A 136 95.55 -53.06 52.52
C ASN A 136 96.09 -54.07 51.50
N ALA A 137 96.00 -53.78 50.20
CA ALA A 137 96.63 -54.60 49.16
C ALA A 137 98.16 -54.68 49.36
N LYS A 138 98.82 -53.54 49.62
CA LYS A 138 100.26 -53.49 49.93
C LYS A 138 100.62 -54.19 51.25
N LEU A 139 99.76 -54.13 52.26
CA LEU A 139 99.93 -54.93 53.49
C LEU A 139 99.80 -56.44 53.22
N LEU A 140 98.95 -56.85 52.28
CA LEU A 140 98.80 -58.25 51.89
C LEU A 140 100.03 -58.75 51.11
N GLU A 141 100.63 -57.93 50.25
CA GLU A 141 101.90 -58.22 49.58
C GLU A 141 103.07 -58.36 50.58
N LEU A 142 103.07 -57.58 51.66
CA LEU A 142 104.14 -57.53 52.67
C LEU A 142 103.95 -58.50 53.86
N GLY A 143 102.76 -59.10 54.02
CA GLY A 143 102.32 -59.72 55.27
C GLY A 143 102.34 -61.25 55.34
N ASN A 144 102.95 -61.95 54.37
CA ASN A 144 102.67 -63.37 54.11
C ASN A 144 103.42 -64.39 55.03
N LEU A 145 103.57 -64.07 56.32
CA LEU A 145 104.07 -64.96 57.39
C LEU A 145 103.53 -64.54 58.77
N PHE A 146 102.52 -65.24 59.31
CA PHE A 146 102.57 -65.94 60.62
C PHE A 146 101.23 -66.67 60.92
N LEU A 147 101.28 -67.76 61.71
CA LEU A 147 100.15 -68.65 61.98
C LEU A 147 99.42 -68.31 63.30
N ILE A 148 98.08 -68.33 63.28
CA ILE A 148 97.19 -68.63 64.43
C ILE A 148 96.03 -69.52 63.90
N PRO A 149 95.51 -70.52 64.65
CA PRO A 149 95.00 -71.76 64.03
C PRO A 149 93.48 -71.85 63.82
N GLN A 150 93.08 -72.90 63.08
CA GLN A 150 91.69 -73.27 62.81
C GLN A 150 90.96 -73.78 64.06
N VAL A 151 89.66 -73.44 64.16
CA VAL A 151 88.67 -74.20 64.93
C VAL A 151 87.52 -74.51 63.96
N GLU A 152 87.16 -75.79 63.82
CA GLU A 152 86.07 -76.19 62.95
C GLU A 152 84.72 -75.78 63.54
N ASN A 153 83.89 -75.08 62.76
CA ASN A 153 82.44 -75.14 62.94
C ASN A 153 81.70 -74.99 61.60
N LYS A 154 80.50 -75.57 61.51
CA LYS A 154 79.74 -75.68 60.26
C LYS A 154 78.83 -74.47 60.05
N SER A 155 78.32 -74.31 58.82
CA SER A 155 77.64 -73.13 58.26
C SER A 155 78.58 -71.96 57.92
N LYS A 156 78.20 -71.16 56.91
CA LYS A 156 79.13 -70.27 56.18
C LYS A 156 78.95 -68.79 56.55
N GLU A 157 80.03 -68.03 56.35
CA GLU A 157 80.06 -66.58 56.18
C GLU A 157 79.53 -65.75 57.37
N PHE A 158 80.36 -65.69 58.42
CA PHE A 158 80.35 -64.58 59.36
C PHE A 158 80.52 -63.25 58.62
N LYS A 159 79.63 -62.28 58.89
CA LYS A 159 79.71 -60.92 58.35
C LYS A 159 80.82 -60.13 59.05
N SER A 160 81.52 -59.27 58.30
CA SER A 160 82.52 -58.36 58.85
C SER A 160 81.88 -57.36 59.83
N LEU A 161 82.47 -57.23 61.02
CA LEU A 161 82.09 -56.23 62.02
C LEU A 161 82.84 -54.92 61.76
N ARG A 162 82.22 -54.03 60.98
CA ARG A 162 82.56 -52.60 60.96
C ARG A 162 81.46 -51.84 61.73
N PRO A 163 81.77 -51.16 62.85
CA PRO A 163 80.79 -50.36 63.56
C PRO A 163 80.52 -49.07 62.78
N LEU A 164 79.50 -49.09 61.92
CA LEU A 164 79.02 -47.92 61.21
C LEU A 164 77.69 -47.47 61.81
N ILE A 165 77.64 -46.23 62.31
CA ILE A 165 76.39 -45.57 62.65
C ILE A 165 75.68 -45.27 61.33
N GLN A 166 74.56 -45.94 61.07
CA GLN A 166 73.70 -45.68 59.92
C GLN A 166 72.27 -45.38 60.38
N ILE A 167 71.68 -44.42 59.68
CA ILE A 167 70.39 -43.77 60.00
C ILE A 167 69.25 -44.57 59.34
N ASP A 168 68.09 -44.62 59.99
CA ASP A 168 66.89 -45.30 59.47
C ASP A 168 66.38 -44.66 58.18
N HIS A 169 66.71 -45.28 57.04
CA HIS A 169 66.05 -45.09 55.75
C HIS A 169 65.56 -46.45 55.24
N SER A 170 64.29 -46.74 55.52
CA SER A 170 63.67 -48.06 55.34
C SER A 170 63.10 -48.26 53.93
N ASP A 171 63.97 -48.51 52.94
CA ASP A 171 63.57 -48.94 51.60
C ASP A 171 63.04 -50.39 51.62
N ASN A 172 61.75 -50.55 51.91
CA ASN A 172 61.11 -51.87 52.07
C ASN A 172 60.63 -52.44 50.72
N ASN A 173 61.53 -52.55 49.75
CA ASN A 173 61.19 -52.86 48.35
C ASN A 173 61.05 -54.37 48.09
N LYS A 174 59.99 -54.98 48.65
CA LYS A 174 59.52 -56.34 48.34
C LYS A 174 57.99 -56.39 48.33
N ASN A 175 57.38 -56.23 47.15
CA ASN A 175 56.03 -56.72 46.75
C ASN A 175 55.75 -56.42 45.26
N GLY A 176 56.76 -56.57 44.38
CA GLY A 176 56.73 -56.02 43.02
C GLY A 176 56.05 -56.87 41.93
N ASP A 177 55.75 -58.15 42.18
CA ASP A 177 55.34 -59.09 41.12
C ASP A 177 53.90 -59.62 41.22
N GLU A 178 53.27 -59.65 42.41
CA GLU A 178 51.87 -60.08 42.52
C GLU A 178 50.89 -59.08 41.87
N ASN A 179 51.19 -57.78 41.94
CA ASN A 179 50.35 -56.73 41.34
C ASN A 179 50.28 -56.76 39.80
N LYS A 180 51.26 -57.35 39.12
CA LYS A 180 51.27 -57.41 37.64
C LYS A 180 50.23 -58.37 37.08
N GLU A 181 49.93 -59.46 37.78
CA GLU A 181 48.93 -60.44 37.34
C GLU A 181 47.49 -59.93 37.51
N ILE A 182 47.24 -59.08 38.51
CA ILE A 182 45.92 -58.48 38.77
C ILE A 182 45.58 -57.46 37.66
N ILE A 183 46.49 -56.52 37.40
CA ILE A 183 46.31 -55.45 36.39
C ILE A 183 46.10 -56.04 34.97
N HIS A 184 46.73 -57.18 34.65
CA HIS A 184 46.49 -57.87 33.38
C HIS A 184 45.08 -58.48 33.28
N LYS A 185 44.55 -59.04 34.37
CA LYS A 185 43.21 -59.66 34.41
C LYS A 185 42.10 -58.61 34.30
N GLU A 186 42.23 -57.45 34.94
CA GLU A 186 41.30 -56.31 34.76
C GLU A 186 41.33 -55.76 33.32
N ASN A 187 42.51 -55.59 32.73
CA ASN A 187 42.63 -55.08 31.36
C ASN A 187 41.96 -55.98 30.32
N ASP A 188 41.97 -57.30 30.49
CA ASP A 188 41.29 -58.22 29.58
C ASP A 188 39.77 -58.31 29.82
N ILE A 189 39.30 -58.03 31.05
CA ILE A 189 37.86 -57.84 31.34
C ILE A 189 37.37 -56.55 30.67
N LEU A 190 38.10 -55.44 30.81
CA LEU A 190 37.79 -54.17 30.15
C LEU A 190 37.82 -54.28 28.62
N LYS A 191 38.81 -54.96 28.03
CA LYS A 191 38.86 -55.23 26.58
C LYS A 191 37.71 -56.11 26.09
N LYS A 192 37.17 -57.01 26.92
CA LYS A 192 35.94 -57.76 26.60
C LYS A 192 34.73 -56.81 26.62
N LYS A 193 34.58 -56.01 27.67
CA LYS A 193 33.46 -55.05 27.82
C LYS A 193 33.40 -54.03 26.67
N VAL A 194 34.55 -53.48 26.27
CA VAL A 194 34.65 -52.57 25.12
C VAL A 194 34.28 -53.26 23.80
N LYS A 195 34.71 -54.51 23.58
CA LYS A 195 34.31 -55.30 22.40
C LYS A 195 32.82 -55.67 22.38
N GLU A 196 32.19 -55.78 23.54
CA GLU A 196 30.76 -56.04 23.71
C GLU A 196 29.94 -54.80 23.32
N LEU A 197 30.27 -53.64 23.90
CA LEU A 197 29.65 -52.35 23.57
C LEU A 197 29.85 -51.94 22.10
N TYR A 198 30.99 -52.28 21.48
CA TYR A 198 31.21 -52.04 20.05
C TYR A 198 30.31 -52.91 19.15
N ARG A 199 30.01 -54.15 19.57
CA ARG A 199 29.06 -55.04 18.86
C ARG A 199 27.64 -54.52 18.97
N GLU A 200 27.24 -54.09 20.16
CA GLU A 200 25.92 -53.52 20.44
C GLU A 200 25.69 -52.22 19.65
N THR A 201 26.69 -51.33 19.61
CA THR A 201 26.70 -50.12 18.78
C THR A 201 26.54 -50.44 17.28
N VAL A 202 27.22 -51.47 16.78
CA VAL A 202 27.08 -51.91 15.38
C VAL A 202 25.72 -52.55 15.11
N HIS A 203 25.12 -53.24 16.09
CA HIS A 203 23.79 -53.85 15.96
C HIS A 203 22.69 -52.77 15.88
N LEU A 204 22.75 -51.76 16.76
CA LEU A 204 21.84 -50.61 16.74
C LEU A 204 21.96 -49.82 15.44
N LYS A 205 23.19 -49.60 14.95
CA LYS A 205 23.45 -48.88 13.69
C LYS A 205 23.00 -49.64 12.43
N LYS A 206 22.67 -50.93 12.54
CA LYS A 206 22.13 -51.76 11.45
C LYS A 206 20.59 -51.70 11.34
N ASN A 207 19.89 -51.39 12.43
CA ASN A 207 18.42 -51.36 12.46
C ASN A 207 17.80 -50.03 11.95
N ILE A 208 18.60 -48.98 11.76
CA ILE A 208 18.12 -47.64 11.32
C ILE A 208 18.37 -47.43 9.80
N LYS A 209 18.20 -48.48 8.97
CA LYS A 209 18.36 -48.40 7.50
C LYS A 209 17.36 -49.19 6.63
N HIS A 210 16.25 -49.69 7.18
CA HIS A 210 15.24 -50.44 6.41
C HIS A 210 13.78 -50.00 6.64
N THR A 211 13.45 -48.73 6.37
CA THR A 211 12.05 -48.25 6.25
C THR A 211 11.93 -47.05 5.28
N LYS A 212 12.23 -47.26 4.00
CA LYS A 212 11.73 -46.40 2.90
C LYS A 212 11.49 -47.24 1.63
N CYS A 213 10.34 -47.00 0.99
CA CYS A 213 9.85 -47.60 -0.26
C CYS A 213 9.56 -49.12 -0.27
N GLN A 214 8.29 -49.52 -0.18
CA GLN A 214 7.54 -50.13 -1.30
C GLN A 214 6.05 -50.41 -0.96
N SER A 215 5.23 -50.58 -2.00
CA SER A 215 3.76 -50.83 -2.04
C SER A 215 2.87 -49.71 -1.46
N ASN A 216 1.75 -49.24 -2.06
CA ASN A 216 0.71 -49.73 -3.00
C ASN A 216 -0.52 -50.44 -2.38
N LYS A 217 -1.66 -49.73 -2.48
CA LYS A 217 -3.05 -50.22 -2.66
C LYS A 217 -3.66 -51.17 -1.61
N THR A 218 -4.72 -50.71 -0.93
CA THR A 218 -6.02 -51.42 -0.84
C THR A 218 -7.15 -50.51 -0.32
N SER A 219 -8.40 -50.92 -0.54
CA SER A 219 -9.64 -50.29 -0.01
C SER A 219 -10.46 -51.35 0.74
N PRO A 220 -11.29 -50.97 1.73
CA PRO A 220 -12.73 -50.75 1.50
C PRO A 220 -13.27 -49.49 2.25
N LYS A 221 -14.48 -48.92 2.07
CA LYS A 221 -15.86 -49.34 1.72
C LYS A 221 -16.74 -49.87 2.88
N GLN A 222 -17.81 -49.08 3.16
CA GLN A 222 -19.11 -49.43 3.78
C GLN A 222 -19.15 -49.84 5.27
N GLN A 223 -19.98 -49.13 6.06
CA GLN A 223 -21.34 -49.57 6.40
C GLN A 223 -22.21 -48.44 7.00
N SER A 224 -23.50 -48.69 7.23
CA SER A 224 -24.49 -47.69 7.68
C SER A 224 -25.63 -48.33 8.46
N GLN A 225 -26.05 -47.70 9.57
CA GLN A 225 -27.31 -47.88 10.30
C GLN A 225 -27.66 -46.50 10.88
N MET A 226 -28.82 -45.88 10.69
CA MET A 226 -30.23 -46.33 10.73
C MET A 226 -30.68 -46.82 12.11
N ILE A 227 -31.23 -45.89 12.89
CA ILE A 227 -32.38 -46.12 13.77
C ILE A 227 -33.45 -45.09 13.40
N LYS A 228 -34.68 -45.56 13.17
CA LYS A 228 -35.91 -44.75 13.23
C LYS A 228 -36.59 -45.05 14.57
N ASN A 229 -37.49 -44.18 15.01
CA ASN A 229 -38.80 -44.59 15.53
C ASN A 229 -39.78 -43.42 15.36
N ASP A 230 -41.05 -43.75 15.11
CA ASP A 230 -42.10 -42.80 14.78
C ASP A 230 -43.02 -42.56 15.99
N ALA A 231 -43.60 -41.36 16.12
CA ALA A 231 -44.79 -41.08 16.93
C ALA A 231 -45.43 -39.73 16.54
N GLU A 232 -46.61 -39.75 15.93
CA GLU A 232 -47.45 -38.56 15.74
C GLU A 232 -48.67 -38.64 16.67
N SER A 233 -48.83 -37.66 17.58
CA SER A 233 -50.10 -37.34 18.26
C SER A 233 -50.03 -35.92 18.86
N ASP A 234 -51.18 -35.37 19.24
CA ASP A 234 -51.36 -34.21 20.16
C ASP A 234 -50.91 -32.82 19.66
N THR A 235 -50.64 -32.68 18.36
CA THR A 235 -50.08 -31.51 17.66
C THR A 235 -50.96 -30.24 17.55
N PHE A 236 -51.79 -29.90 18.56
CA PHE A 236 -52.55 -28.64 18.54
C PHE A 236 -52.73 -27.90 19.88
N ILE A 237 -52.30 -28.47 21.01
CA ILE A 237 -52.25 -27.73 22.29
C ILE A 237 -50.80 -27.30 22.61
N ASP A 238 -49.81 -28.15 22.32
CA ASP A 238 -48.40 -27.91 22.63
C ASP A 238 -47.83 -26.68 21.92
N MET A 239 -48.16 -26.45 20.64
CA MET A 239 -47.62 -25.33 19.86
C MET A 239 -47.75 -23.94 20.52
N ARG A 240 -48.72 -23.73 21.43
CA ARG A 240 -48.81 -22.46 22.19
C ARG A 240 -47.85 -22.44 23.38
N ALA A 241 -47.70 -23.55 24.11
CA ALA A 241 -46.69 -23.68 25.15
C ALA A 241 -45.28 -23.59 24.55
N ASP A 242 -45.02 -24.31 23.44
CA ASP A 242 -43.77 -24.23 22.68
C ASP A 242 -43.46 -22.80 22.23
N ASN A 243 -44.43 -22.07 21.67
CA ASN A 243 -44.20 -20.67 21.30
C ASN A 243 -43.88 -19.76 22.51
N GLU A 244 -44.40 -20.08 23.70
CA GLU A 244 -44.10 -19.33 24.93
C GLU A 244 -42.78 -19.76 25.59
N VAL A 245 -42.34 -21.01 25.39
CA VAL A 245 -41.02 -21.51 25.78
C VAL A 245 -39.95 -20.98 24.83
N LEU A 246 -40.16 -21.08 23.52
CA LEU A 246 -39.28 -20.53 22.48
C LEU A 246 -39.16 -19.00 22.58
N ARG A 247 -40.22 -18.29 22.99
CA ARG A 247 -40.13 -16.86 23.32
C ARG A 247 -39.25 -16.61 24.53
N ARG A 248 -39.45 -17.33 25.64
CA ARG A 248 -38.59 -17.19 26.84
C ARG A 248 -37.13 -17.53 26.52
N GLN A 249 -36.88 -18.60 25.76
CA GLN A 249 -35.55 -18.97 25.29
C GLN A 249 -34.94 -17.94 24.34
N LEU A 250 -35.74 -17.29 23.48
CA LEU A 250 -35.27 -16.20 22.63
C LEU A 250 -34.94 -14.95 23.44
N ASP A 251 -35.78 -14.58 24.40
CA ASP A 251 -35.56 -13.45 25.31
C ASP A 251 -34.34 -13.70 26.22
N GLU A 252 -34.13 -14.94 26.68
CA GLU A 252 -32.96 -15.39 27.44
C GLU A 252 -31.69 -15.40 26.57
N VAL A 253 -31.75 -15.88 25.32
CA VAL A 253 -30.63 -15.80 24.36
C VAL A 253 -30.31 -14.34 24.01
N LEU A 254 -31.30 -13.46 23.90
CA LEU A 254 -31.09 -12.02 23.69
C LEU A 254 -30.50 -11.33 24.93
N ALA A 255 -30.92 -11.71 26.14
CA ALA A 255 -30.32 -11.24 27.39
C ALA A 255 -28.85 -11.68 27.48
N ASN A 256 -28.57 -12.98 27.30
CA ASN A 256 -27.22 -13.55 27.28
C ASN A 256 -26.35 -12.93 26.17
N HIS A 257 -26.92 -12.64 25.00
CA HIS A 257 -26.23 -11.91 23.93
C HIS A 257 -25.91 -10.45 24.33
N SER A 258 -26.83 -9.76 25.01
CA SER A 258 -26.59 -8.39 25.50
C SER A 258 -25.51 -8.34 26.57
N GLU A 259 -25.47 -9.33 27.47
CA GLU A 259 -24.42 -9.47 28.50
C GLU A 259 -23.07 -9.84 27.86
N ALA A 260 -23.05 -10.77 26.89
CA ALA A 260 -21.86 -11.08 26.11
C ALA A 260 -21.34 -9.86 25.32
N MET A 261 -22.22 -9.03 24.76
CA MET A 261 -21.86 -7.77 24.09
C MET A 261 -21.35 -6.71 25.07
N PHE A 262 -21.87 -6.66 26.29
CA PHE A 262 -21.35 -5.80 27.37
C PHE A 262 -19.95 -6.25 27.81
N HIS A 263 -19.74 -7.56 28.01
CA HIS A 263 -18.42 -8.14 28.27
C HIS A 263 -17.44 -7.89 27.12
N LEU A 264 -17.85 -8.06 25.86
CA LEU A 264 -17.03 -7.75 24.69
C LEU A 264 -16.66 -6.25 24.61
N THR A 265 -17.59 -5.36 24.96
CA THR A 265 -17.32 -3.93 25.06
C THR A 265 -16.30 -3.64 26.17
N ARG A 266 -16.44 -4.26 27.35
CA ARG A 266 -15.48 -4.13 28.45
C ARG A 266 -14.09 -4.64 28.07
N VAL A 267 -14.00 -5.84 27.50
CA VAL A 267 -12.75 -6.47 27.05
C VAL A 267 -12.09 -5.68 25.90
N THR A 268 -12.87 -5.07 25.00
CA THR A 268 -12.28 -4.20 23.95
C THR A 268 -11.79 -2.86 24.50
N GLU A 269 -12.40 -2.30 25.56
CA GLU A 269 -11.88 -1.09 26.20
C GLU A 269 -10.67 -1.37 27.11
N GLU A 270 -10.67 -2.51 27.82
CA GLU A 270 -9.50 -3.07 28.52
C GLU A 270 -8.34 -3.29 27.53
N LYS A 271 -8.59 -3.92 26.37
CA LYS A 271 -7.61 -4.10 25.29
C LYS A 271 -7.07 -2.77 24.76
N LYS A 272 -7.93 -1.75 24.53
CA LYS A 272 -7.47 -0.41 24.16
C LYS A 272 -6.59 0.20 25.25
N SER A 273 -6.93 0.01 26.54
CA SER A 273 -6.15 0.52 27.66
C SER A 273 -4.76 -0.13 27.75
N LEU A 274 -4.70 -1.46 27.65
CA LEU A 274 -3.45 -2.22 27.58
C LEU A 274 -2.62 -1.81 26.35
N GLN A 275 -3.25 -1.56 25.20
CA GLN A 275 -2.56 -1.10 23.98
C GLN A 275 -2.03 0.33 24.10
N ARG A 276 -2.70 1.23 24.85
CA ARG A 276 -2.15 2.55 25.22
C ARG A 276 -0.91 2.38 26.09
N SER A 277 -1.00 1.58 27.15
CA SER A 277 0.10 1.32 28.09
C SER A 277 1.30 0.64 27.42
N LEU A 278 1.06 -0.27 26.47
CA LEU A 278 2.10 -0.94 25.69
C LEU A 278 2.80 0.04 24.73
N ASN A 279 2.04 0.91 24.06
CA ASN A 279 2.62 1.97 23.21
C ASN A 279 3.47 2.97 24.03
N GLU A 280 3.06 3.27 25.26
CA GLU A 280 3.83 4.11 26.19
C GLU A 280 5.10 3.40 26.69
N TYR A 281 5.01 2.12 27.04
CA TYR A 281 6.18 1.29 27.39
C TYR A 281 7.18 1.21 26.23
N ILE A 282 6.74 0.92 25.00
CA ILE A 282 7.56 0.89 23.79
C ILE A 282 8.21 2.26 23.55
N LYS A 283 7.46 3.36 23.68
CA LYS A 283 7.98 4.72 23.51
C LYS A 283 9.08 5.05 24.52
N ASN A 284 8.97 4.56 25.75
CA ASN A 284 9.98 4.73 26.79
C ASN A 284 11.21 3.85 26.50
N HIS A 285 11.01 2.59 26.11
CA HIS A 285 12.11 1.68 25.72
C HIS A 285 12.91 2.27 24.57
N CYS A 286 12.25 2.72 23.50
CA CYS A 286 12.87 3.39 22.36
C CYS A 286 13.55 4.73 22.69
N ASN A 287 13.47 5.25 23.92
CA ASN A 287 14.32 6.34 24.40
C ASN A 287 15.53 5.79 25.17
N CYS A 288 15.32 4.81 26.08
CA CYS A 288 16.40 4.08 26.74
C CYS A 288 17.38 3.44 25.74
N ASP A 289 16.90 2.94 24.60
CA ASP A 289 17.74 2.40 23.52
C ASP A 289 18.64 3.46 22.88
N LYS A 290 18.17 4.71 22.80
CA LYS A 290 18.98 5.85 22.31
C LYS A 290 20.02 6.25 23.33
N ASP A 291 19.62 6.35 24.60
CA ASP A 291 20.53 6.68 25.70
C ASP A 291 21.62 5.60 25.85
N MET A 292 21.26 4.33 25.69
CA MET A 292 22.20 3.20 25.61
C MET A 292 23.13 3.31 24.40
N SER A 293 22.62 3.67 23.21
CA SER A 293 23.46 3.89 22.02
C SER A 293 24.46 5.03 22.21
N VAL A 294 24.05 6.13 22.85
CA VAL A 294 24.93 7.25 23.21
C VAL A 294 25.96 6.83 24.27
N LEU A 295 25.59 6.00 25.24
CA LEU A 295 26.54 5.42 26.21
C LEU A 295 27.55 4.48 25.54
N LEU A 296 27.15 3.68 24.54
CA LEU A 296 28.03 2.80 23.77
C LEU A 296 29.02 3.60 22.89
N GLU A 297 28.56 4.67 22.24
CA GLU A 297 29.40 5.57 21.45
C GLU A 297 30.43 6.30 22.34
N ASN A 298 29.98 6.84 23.48
CA ASN A 298 30.88 7.43 24.48
C ASN A 298 31.91 6.42 25.02
N ASN A 299 31.49 5.20 25.37
CA ASN A 299 32.40 4.14 25.83
C ASN A 299 33.43 3.74 24.77
N THR A 300 33.04 3.73 23.49
CA THR A 300 33.95 3.46 22.36
C THR A 300 35.02 4.54 22.27
N CYS A 301 34.62 5.82 22.31
CA CYS A 301 35.56 6.94 22.31
C CYS A 301 36.48 6.94 23.55
N LEU A 302 35.96 6.56 24.72
CA LEU A 302 36.75 6.38 25.95
C LEU A 302 37.81 5.27 25.79
N LEU A 303 37.49 4.21 25.05
CA LEU A 303 38.39 3.10 24.76
C LEU A 303 39.49 3.49 23.76
N GLU A 304 39.17 4.29 22.74
CA GLU A 304 40.14 4.91 21.83
C GLU A 304 41.08 5.90 22.54
N LEU A 305 40.56 6.73 23.44
CA LEU A 305 41.38 7.61 24.28
C LEU A 305 42.30 6.80 25.21
N LYS A 306 41.82 5.66 25.74
CA LYS A 306 42.62 4.78 26.60
C LYS A 306 43.76 4.11 25.85
N THR A 307 43.54 3.56 24.65
CA THR A 307 44.62 2.98 23.84
C THR A 307 45.61 4.03 23.36
N LYS A 308 45.14 5.25 23.05
CA LYS A 308 46.02 6.39 22.71
C LYS A 308 46.89 6.83 23.89
N ASN A 309 46.34 6.87 25.11
CA ASN A 309 47.13 7.13 26.32
C ASN A 309 48.19 6.05 26.56
N GLN A 310 47.85 4.77 26.38
CA GLN A 310 48.82 3.66 26.51
C GLN A 310 49.96 3.74 25.47
N SER A 311 49.68 4.24 24.26
CA SER A 311 50.72 4.53 23.27
C SER A 311 51.66 5.65 23.74
N LEU A 312 51.09 6.74 24.28
CA LEU A 312 51.88 7.88 24.81
C LEU A 312 52.69 7.49 26.06
N GLU A 313 52.14 6.67 26.95
CA GLU A 313 52.86 6.09 28.10
C GLU A 313 54.05 5.22 27.65
N SER A 314 53.89 4.48 26.56
CA SER A 314 54.96 3.69 25.95
C SER A 314 56.06 4.56 25.34
N GLU A 315 55.68 5.63 24.62
CA GLU A 315 56.62 6.62 24.08
C GLU A 315 57.39 7.35 25.19
N ILE A 316 56.71 7.74 26.28
CA ILE A 316 57.33 8.36 27.46
C ILE A 316 58.35 7.41 28.09
N CYS A 317 58.00 6.14 28.31
CA CYS A 317 58.95 5.13 28.80
C CYS A 317 60.16 4.97 27.87
N GLU A 318 59.99 5.04 26.54
CA GLU A 318 61.11 5.05 25.60
C GLU A 318 62.00 6.30 25.76
N TYR A 319 61.43 7.49 25.91
CA TYR A 319 62.18 8.73 26.11
C TYR A 319 62.92 8.75 27.46
N GLU A 320 62.31 8.26 28.55
CA GLU A 320 62.97 8.11 29.84
C GLU A 320 64.16 7.14 29.78
N ASN A 321 64.03 6.01 29.09
CA ASN A 321 65.14 5.08 28.89
C ASN A 321 66.27 5.68 28.04
N LYS A 322 65.94 6.44 26.98
CA LYS A 322 66.93 7.17 26.16
C LYS A 322 67.65 8.25 26.98
N LEU A 323 66.93 8.99 27.82
CA LEU A 323 67.49 10.01 28.72
C LEU A 323 68.39 9.39 29.79
N LYS A 324 67.96 8.28 30.41
CA LYS A 324 68.73 7.55 31.42
C LYS A 324 70.04 7.01 30.85
N LYS A 325 70.02 6.44 29.64
CA LYS A 325 71.23 6.03 28.93
C LYS A 325 72.17 7.22 28.68
N ALA A 326 71.65 8.33 28.17
CA ALA A 326 72.47 9.53 27.92
C ALA A 326 73.11 10.09 29.21
N LEU A 327 72.41 10.00 30.35
CA LEU A 327 72.94 10.38 31.67
C LEU A 327 74.07 9.46 32.13
N ASP A 328 73.96 8.15 31.91
CA ASP A 328 75.02 7.19 32.27
C ASP A 328 76.22 7.26 31.32
N ASP A 329 75.99 7.50 30.02
CA ASP A 329 77.05 7.83 29.04
C ASP A 329 77.78 9.14 29.45
N GLN A 330 77.05 10.15 29.95
CA GLN A 330 77.62 11.39 30.48
C GLN A 330 78.46 11.16 31.76
N LYS A 331 78.05 10.28 32.67
CA LYS A 331 78.85 9.90 33.85
C LYS A 331 80.17 9.24 33.44
N GLN A 332 80.13 8.28 32.51
CA GLN A 332 81.34 7.63 32.01
C GLN A 332 82.30 8.62 31.33
N LEU A 333 81.78 9.64 30.64
CA LEU A 333 82.61 10.72 30.10
C LEU A 333 83.21 11.60 31.21
N LEU A 334 82.46 11.91 32.27
CA LEU A 334 82.96 12.66 33.42
C LEU A 334 84.07 11.90 34.17
N GLU A 335 83.92 10.59 34.36
CA GLU A 335 84.94 9.72 34.95
C GLU A 335 86.22 9.68 34.09
N LYS A 336 86.08 9.55 32.76
CA LYS A 336 87.22 9.62 31.82
C LYS A 336 87.92 10.98 31.85
N ILE A 337 87.16 12.08 31.96
CA ILE A 337 87.72 13.44 32.12
C ILE A 337 88.46 13.58 33.45
N ASN A 338 87.92 13.06 34.55
CA ASN A 338 88.59 13.11 35.86
C ASN A 338 89.85 12.23 35.89
N PHE A 339 89.83 11.05 35.28
CA PHE A 339 91.02 10.21 35.12
C PHE A 339 92.09 10.90 34.26
N SER A 340 91.70 11.55 33.16
CA SER A 340 92.62 12.35 32.33
C SER A 340 93.20 13.54 33.10
N LYS A 341 92.42 14.20 33.96
CA LYS A 341 92.91 15.29 34.83
C LYS A 341 93.87 14.80 35.91
N ASN A 342 93.65 13.61 36.47
CA ASN A 342 94.60 13.04 37.43
C ASN A 342 95.95 12.77 36.76
N ILE A 343 95.95 12.16 35.56
CA ILE A 343 97.16 12.00 34.75
C ILE A 343 97.78 13.35 34.39
N GLU A 344 96.99 14.36 34.05
CA GLU A 344 97.48 15.73 33.79
C GLU A 344 98.15 16.33 35.04
N THR A 345 97.61 16.14 36.25
CA THR A 345 98.25 16.58 37.50
C THR A 345 99.50 15.79 37.86
N GLU A 346 99.53 14.48 37.59
CA GLU A 346 100.74 13.66 37.78
C GLU A 346 101.85 14.10 36.82
N LEU A 347 101.54 14.28 35.53
CA LEU A 347 102.46 14.81 34.52
C LEU A 347 102.92 16.24 34.85
N MET A 348 102.04 17.10 35.34
CA MET A 348 102.41 18.44 35.81
C MET A 348 103.36 18.38 37.01
N SER A 349 103.15 17.45 37.96
CA SER A 349 104.06 17.26 39.10
C SER A 349 105.43 16.71 38.67
N GLU A 350 105.47 15.88 37.61
CA GLU A 350 106.72 15.36 37.05
C GLU A 350 107.45 16.43 36.22
N ILE A 351 106.71 17.27 35.47
CA ILE A 351 107.25 18.47 34.83
C ILE A 351 107.78 19.45 35.89
N GLU A 352 107.12 19.60 37.03
CA GLU A 352 107.58 20.44 38.14
C GLU A 352 108.88 19.90 38.73
N LYS A 353 108.98 18.60 39.07
CA LYS A 353 110.24 17.95 39.47
C LYS A 353 111.35 18.10 38.43
N ILE A 354 111.06 17.85 37.15
CA ILE A 354 112.03 18.03 36.06
C ILE A 354 112.42 19.51 35.93
N SER A 355 111.53 20.45 36.25
CA SER A 355 111.85 21.88 36.30
C SER A 355 112.68 22.27 37.52
N GLU A 356 112.49 21.61 38.68
CA GLU A 356 113.33 21.76 39.87
C GLU A 356 114.71 21.15 39.67
N GLU A 357 114.81 19.93 39.12
CA GLU A 357 116.09 19.32 38.72
C GLU A 357 116.80 20.18 37.68
N LYS A 358 116.07 20.66 36.66
CA LYS A 358 116.59 21.61 35.67
C LYS A 358 116.99 22.92 36.33
N HIS A 359 116.26 23.44 37.32
CA HIS A 359 116.64 24.66 38.04
C HIS A 359 117.89 24.42 38.88
N LEU A 360 118.01 23.28 39.56
CA LEU A 360 119.19 22.90 40.35
C LEU A 360 120.40 22.67 39.45
N GLN A 361 120.22 22.02 38.30
CA GLN A 361 121.24 21.90 37.25
C GLN A 361 121.58 23.27 36.66
N SER A 362 120.61 24.13 36.35
CA SER A 362 120.82 25.50 35.86
C SER A 362 121.45 26.42 36.91
N GLN A 363 121.25 26.18 38.21
CA GLN A 363 121.90 26.91 39.29
C GLN A 363 123.33 26.42 39.51
N LYS A 364 123.57 25.12 39.34
CA LYS A 364 124.92 24.51 39.34
C LYS A 364 125.72 24.89 38.10
N ILE A 365 125.07 24.95 36.94
CA ILE A 365 125.56 25.57 35.71
C ILE A 365 125.78 27.06 35.96
N SER A 366 124.87 27.80 36.58
CA SER A 366 125.04 29.24 36.86
C SER A 366 126.17 29.52 37.88
N GLN A 367 126.49 28.58 38.77
CA GLN A 367 127.68 28.63 39.63
C GLN A 367 128.97 28.29 38.84
N LEU A 368 128.92 27.30 37.94
CA LEU A 368 130.00 27.04 36.99
C LEU A 368 130.19 28.22 36.02
N GLU A 369 129.12 28.92 35.64
CA GLU A 369 129.10 30.14 34.85
C GLU A 369 129.42 31.38 35.70
N GLN A 370 129.28 31.42 37.02
CA GLN A 370 129.91 32.49 37.81
C GLN A 370 131.44 32.30 37.87
N ASN A 371 131.92 31.06 37.77
CA ASN A 371 133.33 30.75 37.61
C ASN A 371 133.82 30.99 36.16
N ILE A 372 133.02 30.64 35.15
CA ILE A 372 133.36 30.75 33.71
C ILE A 372 133.02 32.13 33.12
N GLN A 373 132.07 32.88 33.66
CA GLN A 373 131.69 34.25 33.27
C GLN A 373 132.42 35.33 34.08
N LYS A 374 133.48 34.92 34.80
CA LYS A 374 134.72 35.72 34.84
C LYS A 374 135.46 35.73 33.48
N SER A 375 134.93 35.06 32.45
CA SER A 375 135.38 35.11 31.06
C SER A 375 134.25 34.96 30.01
N LYS A 376 133.72 36.11 29.52
CA LYS A 376 133.10 36.39 28.18
C LYS A 376 131.56 36.58 28.03
N THR A 377 131.09 37.82 28.26
CA THR A 377 130.35 38.69 27.30
C THR A 377 129.22 38.18 26.34
N GLU A 378 128.02 38.79 26.46
CA GLU A 378 127.09 39.34 25.40
C GLU A 378 125.92 38.57 24.65
N LYS A 379 124.66 39.09 24.83
CA LYS A 379 123.58 39.53 23.85
C LYS A 379 122.58 38.61 23.04
N ASN A 380 121.26 38.60 23.42
CA ASN A 380 120.05 39.28 22.82
C ASN A 380 119.08 38.75 21.63
N ASP A 381 117.72 38.72 21.87
CA ASP A 381 116.47 39.12 21.04
C ASP A 381 115.65 38.35 19.88
N LYS A 382 114.28 38.22 20.03
CA LYS A 382 113.02 38.52 19.17
C LYS A 382 112.31 37.71 17.97
N THR A 383 110.92 37.74 17.89
CA THR A 383 109.89 37.99 16.76
C THR A 383 108.87 36.98 16.00
N LYS A 384 107.51 37.26 15.98
CA LYS A 384 106.34 37.34 14.93
C LYS A 384 105.66 36.26 13.93
N SER A 385 104.27 36.20 13.85
CA SER A 385 103.24 36.31 12.69
C SER A 385 102.54 35.15 11.79
N TRP A 386 101.32 35.39 11.18
CA TRP A 386 100.55 34.81 9.95
C TRP A 386 99.49 33.60 10.02
N GLN A 387 98.55 33.18 9.08
CA GLN A 387 97.53 33.74 8.05
C GLN A 387 96.58 32.66 7.29
N GLU A 388 95.37 33.01 6.69
CA GLU A 388 94.63 32.47 5.42
C GLU A 388 93.25 31.63 5.25
N ASN A 389 92.32 32.11 4.35
CA ASN A 389 91.44 31.60 3.20
C ASN A 389 90.25 30.51 3.08
N LYS A 390 89.11 30.88 2.37
CA LYS A 390 88.40 30.28 1.13
C LYS A 390 86.88 29.76 1.02
N CYS A 391 86.11 30.32 0.04
CA CYS A 391 85.04 29.78 -0.92
C CYS A 391 83.48 29.59 -0.64
N SER A 392 82.58 30.19 -1.48
CA SER A 392 81.22 29.71 -1.96
C SER A 392 80.41 30.77 -2.80
N CYS A 393 79.46 30.42 -3.72
CA CYS A 393 78.59 31.39 -4.47
C CYS A 393 77.38 30.80 -5.29
N SER A 394 76.21 31.49 -5.34
CA SER A 394 75.30 31.75 -6.52
C SER A 394 73.85 32.17 -6.14
N LYS A 395 73.13 32.98 -6.96
CA LYS A 395 71.74 33.50 -6.71
C LYS A 395 71.11 34.23 -7.93
N VAL A 396 69.78 34.47 -7.91
CA VAL A 396 68.97 35.40 -8.80
C VAL A 396 68.71 34.88 -10.25
N SER A 397 67.57 35.08 -10.96
CA SER A 397 66.33 35.88 -10.76
C SER A 397 65.03 35.13 -11.17
N VAL A 398 63.87 35.72 -10.87
CA VAL A 398 62.53 35.39 -11.43
C VAL A 398 62.30 36.12 -12.75
N ASP A 399 61.82 35.43 -13.81
CA ASP A 399 60.89 36.00 -14.82
C ASP A 399 60.22 34.99 -15.79
N GLU A 400 60.60 33.70 -15.79
CA GLU A 400 60.31 32.78 -16.93
C GLU A 400 59.38 31.58 -16.61
N LEU A 401 58.21 31.83 -15.99
CA LEU A 401 57.20 30.76 -15.78
C LEU A 401 55.74 31.25 -15.72
N LYS A 402 55.42 32.33 -16.45
CA LYS A 402 54.10 33.00 -16.42
C LYS A 402 53.48 33.27 -17.81
N ARG A 403 53.78 32.42 -18.80
CA ARG A 403 53.32 32.57 -20.20
C ARG A 403 52.75 31.31 -20.86
N THR A 404 52.60 30.20 -20.13
CA THR A 404 52.30 28.87 -20.70
C THR A 404 50.96 28.25 -20.32
N PHE A 405 50.12 28.90 -19.49
CA PHE A 405 48.81 28.35 -19.07
C PHE A 405 47.58 29.20 -19.49
N ASP A 406 47.72 30.50 -19.75
CA ASP A 406 46.57 31.39 -20.09
C ASP A 406 46.13 31.32 -21.57
N ALA A 407 46.64 30.35 -22.34
CA ALA A 407 46.37 30.20 -23.77
C ALA A 407 45.15 29.30 -24.05
N GLU A 408 45.07 28.12 -23.44
CA GLU A 408 44.10 27.08 -23.83
C GLU A 408 42.66 27.36 -23.36
N ARG A 409 42.49 28.13 -22.27
CA ARG A 409 41.16 28.42 -21.69
C ARG A 409 40.23 29.20 -22.62
N ARG A 410 40.78 30.04 -23.52
CA ARG A 410 40.00 31.10 -24.19
C ARG A 410 39.27 30.69 -25.48
N ASP A 411 39.57 29.56 -26.10
CA ASP A 411 39.03 29.19 -27.43
C ASP A 411 37.83 28.24 -27.41
N TYR A 412 37.52 27.60 -26.28
CA TYR A 412 36.30 26.79 -26.11
C TYR A 412 35.09 27.62 -25.66
N GLU A 413 35.29 28.62 -24.81
CA GLU A 413 34.25 29.56 -24.36
C GLU A 413 33.61 30.37 -25.52
N ARG A 414 34.27 30.43 -26.70
CA ARG A 414 33.87 31.30 -27.83
C ARG A 414 33.00 30.66 -28.91
N LYS A 415 32.59 29.38 -28.78
CA LYS A 415 31.85 28.64 -29.83
C LYS A 415 30.43 28.17 -29.48
N LEU A 416 29.96 28.31 -28.23
CA LEU A 416 28.70 27.69 -27.78
C LEU A 416 27.54 28.66 -27.45
N GLU A 417 27.78 29.97 -27.35
CA GLU A 417 26.80 30.89 -26.73
C GLU A 417 26.12 31.90 -27.68
N LYS A 418 26.40 31.89 -28.99
CA LYS A 418 25.83 32.86 -29.96
C LYS A 418 25.29 32.27 -31.27
N ILE A 419 24.51 31.19 -31.18
CA ILE A 419 23.56 30.79 -32.23
C ILE A 419 22.18 30.52 -31.59
N MET A 420 21.15 31.20 -32.11
CA MET A 420 19.70 30.91 -31.93
C MET A 420 19.08 31.00 -30.53
N LYS A 421 18.90 32.23 -30.02
CA LYS A 421 17.61 32.81 -29.56
C LYS A 421 17.82 34.27 -29.07
N SER A 422 16.93 35.24 -29.28
CA SER A 422 15.83 35.39 -30.26
C SER A 422 15.28 36.83 -30.18
N GLN A 423 14.78 37.38 -31.29
CA GLN A 423 13.98 38.63 -31.38
C GLN A 423 14.65 39.94 -30.90
N LEU A 424 14.94 40.86 -31.84
CA LEU A 424 14.27 42.16 -31.99
C LEU A 424 14.99 43.04 -33.04
N ASP A 425 14.25 43.49 -34.04
CA ASP A 425 14.53 44.72 -34.81
C ASP A 425 14.37 45.95 -33.87
N PRO A 426 14.98 47.14 -34.12
CA PRO A 426 14.95 47.75 -35.46
C PRO A 426 16.14 48.62 -35.94
N LEU A 427 16.19 48.79 -37.27
CA LEU A 427 16.47 50.03 -38.02
C LEU A 427 17.92 50.58 -38.20
N ARG A 428 18.13 51.03 -39.46
CA ARG A 428 19.05 52.08 -40.00
C ARG A 428 20.55 51.80 -40.22
N HIS A 429 20.86 51.68 -41.52
CA HIS A 429 22.01 52.31 -42.22
C HIS A 429 23.44 51.78 -41.90
N GLU A 430 24.45 51.85 -42.80
CA GLU A 430 24.55 52.63 -44.05
C GLU A 430 25.45 51.97 -45.14
N LYS A 431 25.15 52.25 -46.42
CA LYS A 431 26.01 52.20 -47.63
C LYS A 431 27.00 51.04 -47.86
N ARG A 432 26.63 50.16 -48.79
CA ARG A 432 27.27 50.04 -50.14
C ARG A 432 26.38 49.23 -51.10
N SER A 433 26.31 49.44 -52.42
CA SER A 433 26.47 50.64 -53.25
C SER A 433 26.12 50.32 -54.73
N ASN A 434 25.09 50.97 -55.27
CA ASN A 434 24.90 51.41 -56.67
C ASN A 434 24.63 50.44 -57.87
N ASP A 435 25.06 49.19 -57.91
CA ASP A 435 25.10 48.47 -59.22
C ASP A 435 23.80 47.77 -59.71
N LEU A 436 22.69 47.84 -58.97
CA LEU A 436 21.41 47.18 -59.34
C LEU A 436 20.20 48.11 -59.47
N GLU A 437 20.19 49.27 -58.81
CA GLU A 437 19.03 50.18 -58.77
C GLU A 437 18.98 51.14 -59.99
N ILE A 438 20.13 51.36 -60.64
CA ILE A 438 20.25 52.18 -61.86
C ILE A 438 19.63 51.48 -63.08
N ALA A 439 19.69 50.15 -63.16
CA ALA A 439 19.17 49.38 -64.29
C ALA A 439 17.64 49.37 -64.37
N VAL A 440 16.96 49.23 -63.23
CA VAL A 440 15.49 49.15 -63.15
C VAL A 440 14.83 50.50 -63.46
N SER A 441 15.54 51.61 -63.24
CA SER A 441 15.01 52.97 -63.41
C SER A 441 14.96 53.42 -64.88
N LYS A 442 15.94 53.03 -65.71
CA LYS A 442 15.96 53.40 -67.15
C LYS A 442 14.86 52.68 -67.95
N LEU A 443 14.72 51.37 -67.77
CA LEU A 443 13.73 50.52 -68.45
C LEU A 443 12.26 50.88 -68.14
N ARG A 444 12.01 51.74 -67.13
CA ARG A 444 10.67 52.27 -66.84
C ARG A 444 10.37 53.58 -67.54
N ALA A 445 11.38 54.39 -67.87
CA ALA A 445 11.20 55.66 -68.58
C ALA A 445 10.95 55.42 -70.08
N GLU A 446 11.79 54.61 -70.72
CA GLU A 446 11.74 54.33 -72.17
C GLU A 446 10.38 53.73 -72.61
N ARG A 447 9.72 52.95 -71.74
CA ARG A 447 8.39 52.37 -71.98
C ARG A 447 7.31 53.45 -72.15
N ASP A 448 7.33 54.50 -71.32
CA ASP A 448 6.23 55.47 -71.23
C ASP A 448 6.32 56.54 -72.33
N GLU A 449 7.51 56.75 -72.89
CA GLU A 449 7.76 57.66 -74.02
C GLU A 449 7.15 57.11 -75.33
N TYR A 450 7.43 55.85 -75.68
CA TYR A 450 6.84 55.18 -76.86
C TYR A 450 5.30 55.07 -76.81
N LEU A 451 4.72 54.98 -75.62
CA LEU A 451 3.27 54.88 -75.42
C LEU A 451 2.52 56.20 -75.69
N TYR A 452 3.22 57.33 -75.57
CA TYR A 452 2.70 58.65 -75.89
C TYR A 452 2.72 58.92 -77.40
N GLU A 453 3.84 58.65 -78.06
CA GLU A 453 4.07 58.98 -79.48
C GLU A 453 3.13 58.23 -80.45
N ILE A 454 2.88 56.93 -80.18
CA ILE A 454 1.97 56.08 -80.97
C ILE A 454 0.52 56.62 -80.97
N ASN A 455 0.08 57.28 -79.90
CA ASN A 455 -1.29 57.80 -79.78
C ASN A 455 -1.50 59.12 -80.53
N CYS A 456 -0.47 59.93 -80.70
CA CYS A 456 -0.54 61.21 -81.43
C CYS A 456 -0.70 60.98 -82.94
N LEU A 457 0.15 60.15 -83.54
CA LEU A 457 0.12 59.84 -84.98
C LEU A 457 -1.23 59.26 -85.42
N LYS A 458 -1.87 58.47 -84.56
CA LYS A 458 -3.15 57.79 -84.84
C LYS A 458 -4.37 58.72 -84.90
N LYS A 459 -4.26 59.95 -84.39
CA LYS A 459 -5.31 60.99 -84.53
C LYS A 459 -5.23 61.75 -85.85
N GLN A 460 -4.02 62.00 -86.36
CA GLN A 460 -3.81 62.88 -87.51
C GLN A 460 -4.30 62.24 -88.83
N HIS A 461 -3.97 60.96 -89.05
CA HIS A 461 -4.30 60.25 -90.30
C HIS A 461 -5.81 60.06 -90.55
N ASN A 462 -6.65 60.07 -89.50
CA ASN A 462 -8.10 59.89 -89.61
C ASN A 462 -8.84 61.15 -90.11
N ALA A 463 -8.22 62.33 -90.07
CA ALA A 463 -8.85 63.57 -90.55
C ALA A 463 -8.80 63.67 -92.09
N GLU A 464 -7.65 63.34 -92.69
CA GLU A 464 -7.36 63.56 -94.11
C GLU A 464 -8.21 62.68 -95.03
N ILE A 465 -8.53 61.45 -94.60
CA ILE A 465 -9.33 60.47 -95.37
C ILE A 465 -10.77 60.95 -95.61
N LEU A 466 -11.32 61.83 -94.77
CA LEU A 466 -12.71 62.25 -94.86
C LEU A 466 -12.94 63.28 -95.99
N ASP A 467 -12.00 64.21 -96.20
CA ASP A 467 -12.17 65.30 -97.17
C ASP A 467 -11.89 64.90 -98.62
N PHE A 468 -11.04 63.88 -98.87
CA PHE A 468 -10.81 63.38 -100.23
C PHE A 468 -12.03 62.70 -100.84
N LYS A 469 -12.93 62.08 -100.04
CA LYS A 469 -14.17 61.50 -100.57
C LYS A 469 -15.12 62.58 -101.11
N ARG A 470 -15.26 63.69 -100.37
CA ARG A 470 -16.21 64.77 -100.65
C ARG A 470 -16.07 65.36 -102.07
N LYS A 471 -14.84 65.40 -102.62
CA LYS A 471 -14.52 65.96 -103.95
C LYS A 471 -14.72 65.00 -105.13
N ILE A 472 -15.05 63.73 -104.90
CA ILE A 472 -15.20 62.73 -105.98
C ILE A 472 -16.66 62.63 -106.48
N GLU A 473 -17.64 62.90 -105.62
CA GLU A 473 -19.07 62.83 -105.95
C GLU A 473 -19.55 63.94 -106.91
N GLU A 474 -18.92 65.12 -106.90
CA GLU A 474 -19.41 66.30 -107.65
C GLU A 474 -19.11 66.24 -109.16
N MET A 475 -18.04 65.57 -109.59
CA MET A 475 -17.59 65.59 -111.00
C MET A 475 -18.36 64.64 -111.95
N LYS A 476 -19.43 63.96 -111.50
CA LYS A 476 -20.05 62.83 -112.24
C LYS A 476 -21.45 63.09 -112.81
N ARG A 477 -21.94 64.34 -112.87
CA ARG A 477 -23.38 64.62 -113.12
C ARG A 477 -23.71 65.31 -114.46
N GLU A 478 -22.78 65.43 -115.40
CA GLU A 478 -23.06 65.98 -116.73
C GLU A 478 -22.59 65.07 -117.89
N VAL A 479 -23.56 64.61 -118.69
CA VAL A 479 -23.67 64.72 -120.17
C VAL A 479 -24.84 63.82 -120.62
N TYR A 480 -25.66 64.31 -121.55
CA TYR A 480 -26.98 63.74 -121.89
C TYR A 480 -26.99 62.89 -123.17
N GLU A 481 -28.06 62.10 -123.34
CA GLU A 481 -28.35 61.26 -124.51
C GLU A 481 -28.51 62.04 -125.83
N ARG A 482 -28.35 61.34 -126.98
CA ARG A 482 -29.41 61.19 -128.01
C ARG A 482 -29.02 60.31 -129.22
N SER A 483 -29.62 59.11 -129.31
CA SER A 483 -30.21 58.54 -130.54
C SER A 483 -31.06 57.29 -130.20
N ASP A 484 -31.71 56.69 -131.21
CA ASP A 484 -32.11 55.27 -131.26
C ASP A 484 -33.23 54.77 -130.32
N ARG A 485 -34.23 55.63 -130.08
CA ARG A 485 -35.47 55.32 -129.32
C ARG A 485 -36.29 54.11 -129.83
N GLN A 486 -36.00 53.59 -131.03
CA GLN A 486 -36.80 52.55 -131.69
C GLN A 486 -36.43 51.11 -131.31
N ASN A 487 -35.15 50.82 -131.00
CA ASN A 487 -34.70 49.48 -130.62
C ASN A 487 -35.18 49.07 -129.21
N ILE A 488 -35.36 50.05 -128.32
CA ILE A 488 -35.76 49.88 -126.91
C ILE A 488 -37.14 49.20 -126.76
N LEU A 489 -38.04 49.34 -127.75
CA LEU A 489 -39.41 48.83 -127.65
C LEU A 489 -39.56 47.33 -127.98
N LYS A 490 -38.57 46.69 -128.62
CA LYS A 490 -38.54 45.21 -128.74
C LYS A 490 -38.04 44.59 -127.44
N LEU A 491 -36.82 44.96 -127.03
CA LEU A 491 -36.17 44.48 -125.81
C LEU A 491 -37.00 44.63 -124.53
N LYS A 492 -38.00 45.52 -124.49
CA LYS A 492 -38.94 45.59 -123.36
C LYS A 492 -39.84 44.37 -123.22
N ARG A 493 -40.43 43.84 -124.30
CA ARG A 493 -41.36 42.69 -124.20
C ARG A 493 -40.63 41.44 -123.71
N ASP A 494 -39.54 41.11 -124.37
CA ASP A 494 -38.69 39.96 -124.05
C ASP A 494 -38.22 40.02 -122.58
N LYS A 495 -37.87 41.22 -122.08
CA LYS A 495 -37.47 41.46 -120.69
C LYS A 495 -38.64 41.41 -119.70
N ASP A 496 -39.87 41.69 -120.12
CA ASP A 496 -41.07 41.60 -119.28
C ASP A 496 -41.56 40.14 -119.16
N GLU A 497 -41.46 39.32 -120.21
CA GLU A 497 -41.74 37.87 -120.15
C GLU A 497 -40.76 37.13 -119.22
N PHE A 498 -39.45 37.36 -119.35
CA PHE A 498 -38.46 36.82 -118.39
C PHE A 498 -38.66 37.33 -116.96
N ALA A 499 -39.30 38.50 -116.76
CA ALA A 499 -39.60 38.98 -115.42
C ALA A 499 -40.70 38.15 -114.74
N GLU A 500 -41.70 37.66 -115.48
CA GLU A 500 -42.75 36.79 -114.92
C GLU A 500 -42.21 35.41 -114.54
N GLU A 501 -41.35 34.79 -115.36
CA GLU A 501 -40.68 33.53 -114.99
C GLU A 501 -39.83 33.68 -113.73
N ILE A 502 -39.06 34.78 -113.61
CA ILE A 502 -38.26 35.09 -112.42
C ILE A 502 -39.15 35.31 -111.18
N ILE A 503 -40.36 35.86 -111.34
CA ILE A 503 -41.34 36.01 -110.25
C ILE A 503 -41.95 34.66 -109.86
N GLY A 504 -42.22 33.77 -110.82
CA GLY A 504 -42.66 32.40 -110.57
C GLY A 504 -41.62 31.60 -109.78
N LEU A 505 -40.39 31.53 -110.28
CA LEU A 505 -39.27 30.83 -109.62
C LEU A 505 -38.95 31.39 -108.23
N LYS A 506 -39.11 32.70 -108.00
CA LYS A 506 -38.97 33.28 -106.65
C LYS A 506 -40.03 32.77 -105.68
N LYS A 507 -41.30 32.69 -106.09
CA LYS A 507 -42.39 32.15 -105.24
C LYS A 507 -42.16 30.67 -104.90
N GLU A 508 -41.69 29.89 -105.86
CA GLU A 508 -41.30 28.48 -105.67
C GLU A 508 -40.17 28.37 -104.61
N ILE A 509 -39.11 29.18 -104.76
CA ILE A 509 -37.97 29.23 -103.84
C ILE A 509 -38.40 29.71 -102.43
N GLU A 510 -39.30 30.69 -102.33
CA GLU A 510 -39.82 31.18 -101.05
C GLU A 510 -40.68 30.11 -100.34
N PHE A 511 -41.52 29.38 -101.09
CA PHE A 511 -42.31 28.26 -100.55
C PHE A 511 -41.42 27.12 -100.05
N LEU A 512 -40.43 26.69 -100.86
CA LEU A 512 -39.47 25.66 -100.49
C LEU A 512 -38.62 26.06 -99.28
N ASN A 513 -38.17 27.32 -99.19
CA ASN A 513 -37.47 27.83 -98.01
C ASN A 513 -38.37 27.89 -96.76
N SER A 514 -39.65 28.20 -96.92
CA SER A 514 -40.63 28.17 -95.82
C SER A 514 -40.81 26.75 -95.25
N GLN A 515 -40.88 25.74 -96.13
CA GLN A 515 -40.91 24.33 -95.71
C GLN A 515 -39.59 23.90 -95.05
N LEU A 516 -38.43 24.23 -95.66
CA LEU A 516 -37.10 23.95 -95.09
C LEU A 516 -36.84 24.63 -93.75
N LYS A 517 -37.46 25.79 -93.51
CA LYS A 517 -37.42 26.47 -92.22
C LYS A 517 -38.22 25.69 -91.18
N LYS A 518 -39.46 25.31 -91.48
CA LYS A 518 -40.32 24.52 -90.57
C LYS A 518 -39.71 23.16 -90.22
N THR A 519 -39.11 22.45 -91.17
CA THR A 519 -38.43 21.17 -90.87
C THR A 519 -37.19 21.37 -90.01
N ARG A 520 -36.38 22.41 -90.27
CA ARG A 520 -35.24 22.77 -89.40
C ARG A 520 -35.66 23.18 -87.99
N GLU A 521 -36.79 23.87 -87.83
CA GLU A 521 -37.32 24.27 -86.53
C GLU A 521 -37.89 23.05 -85.77
N SER A 522 -38.57 22.13 -86.46
CA SER A 522 -39.01 20.86 -85.87
C SER A 522 -37.84 19.97 -85.44
N VAL A 523 -36.78 19.85 -86.26
CA VAL A 523 -35.58 19.08 -85.90
C VAL A 523 -34.86 19.70 -84.70
N LYS A 524 -34.73 21.03 -84.65
CA LYS A 524 -34.13 21.73 -83.50
C LYS A 524 -34.92 21.54 -82.20
N ASN A 525 -36.25 21.56 -82.26
CA ASN A 525 -37.07 21.28 -81.07
C ASN A 525 -36.92 19.81 -80.61
N ASN A 526 -36.85 18.87 -81.55
CA ASN A 526 -36.59 17.46 -81.21
C ASN A 526 -35.18 17.29 -80.59
N GLU A 527 -34.13 17.87 -81.21
CA GLU A 527 -32.78 17.88 -80.62
C GLU A 527 -32.74 18.55 -79.23
N TYR A 528 -33.52 19.59 -78.98
CA TYR A 528 -33.61 20.23 -77.68
C TYR A 528 -34.26 19.31 -76.65
N ASN A 529 -35.40 18.71 -76.99
CA ASN A 529 -36.13 17.79 -76.13
C ASN A 529 -35.32 16.51 -75.84
N GLU A 530 -34.61 15.99 -76.83
CA GLU A 530 -33.68 14.85 -76.67
C GLU A 530 -32.52 15.21 -75.74
N ARG A 531 -31.95 16.42 -75.83
CA ARG A 531 -30.89 16.89 -74.91
C ARG A 531 -31.41 17.11 -73.49
N GLU A 532 -32.61 17.65 -73.31
CA GLU A 532 -33.26 17.75 -71.99
C GLU A 532 -33.49 16.36 -71.38
N TYR A 533 -33.99 15.41 -72.16
CA TYR A 533 -34.26 14.04 -71.71
C TYR A 533 -32.98 13.25 -71.41
N ILE A 534 -31.94 13.39 -72.24
CA ILE A 534 -30.60 12.84 -71.96
C ILE A 534 -30.06 13.43 -70.66
N LYS A 535 -30.17 14.75 -70.46
CA LYS A 535 -29.71 15.39 -69.22
C LYS A 535 -30.49 14.89 -68.00
N GLN A 536 -31.81 14.72 -68.09
CA GLN A 536 -32.63 14.14 -67.02
C GLN A 536 -32.15 12.72 -66.66
N LEU A 537 -31.88 11.87 -67.66
CA LEU A 537 -31.31 10.53 -67.45
C LEU A 537 -29.88 10.56 -66.88
N GLU A 538 -29.07 11.56 -67.22
CA GLU A 538 -27.74 11.77 -66.63
C GLU A 538 -27.83 12.24 -65.17
N ASP A 539 -28.73 13.17 -64.85
CA ASP A 539 -29.00 13.65 -63.49
C ASP A 539 -29.57 12.50 -62.61
N GLU A 540 -30.50 11.69 -63.12
CA GLU A 540 -30.99 10.47 -62.44
C GLU A 540 -29.88 9.44 -62.22
N LYS A 541 -29.06 9.17 -63.24
CA LYS A 541 -27.89 8.28 -63.14
C LYS A 541 -26.89 8.78 -62.09
N HIS A 542 -26.66 10.09 -61.99
CA HIS A 542 -25.80 10.68 -60.96
C HIS A 542 -26.40 10.49 -59.56
N GLN A 543 -27.69 10.76 -59.38
CA GLN A 543 -28.39 10.50 -58.11
C GLN A 543 -28.37 9.02 -57.71
N LEU A 544 -28.53 8.09 -58.66
CA LEU A 544 -28.44 6.65 -58.41
C LEU A 544 -27.02 6.22 -58.02
N ILE A 545 -25.98 6.76 -58.66
CA ILE A 545 -24.57 6.51 -58.30
C ILE A 545 -24.26 7.06 -56.90
N GLU A 546 -24.77 8.24 -56.54
CA GLU A 546 -24.59 8.84 -55.22
C GLU A 546 -25.33 8.06 -54.13
N LYS A 547 -26.57 7.64 -54.40
CA LYS A 547 -27.33 6.73 -53.52
C LYS A 547 -26.64 5.37 -53.36
N GLN A 548 -26.05 4.82 -54.41
CA GLN A 548 -25.24 3.58 -54.33
C GLN A 548 -23.97 3.78 -53.50
N ARG A 549 -23.27 4.92 -53.63
CA ARG A 549 -22.12 5.29 -52.79
C ARG A 549 -22.51 5.45 -51.32
N SER A 550 -23.64 6.10 -51.03
CA SER A 550 -24.18 6.22 -49.67
C SER A 550 -24.47 4.85 -49.06
N LEU A 551 -25.23 4.00 -49.76
CA LEU A 551 -25.58 2.65 -49.28
C LEU A 551 -24.34 1.74 -49.11
N THR A 552 -23.35 1.82 -50.01
CA THR A 552 -22.11 1.05 -49.86
C THR A 552 -21.23 1.56 -48.72
N TRP A 553 -21.21 2.87 -48.46
CA TRP A 553 -20.53 3.43 -47.28
C TRP A 553 -21.21 3.02 -45.98
N GLU A 554 -22.55 3.07 -45.93
CA GLU A 554 -23.35 2.66 -44.76
C GLU A 554 -23.20 1.17 -44.48
N SER A 555 -23.28 0.32 -45.52
CA SER A 555 -23.02 -1.12 -45.43
C SER A 555 -21.60 -1.42 -44.95
N ALA A 556 -20.59 -0.67 -45.44
CA ALA A 556 -19.21 -0.81 -44.97
C ALA A 556 -19.04 -0.35 -43.51
N ASN A 557 -19.82 0.64 -43.05
CA ASN A 557 -19.78 1.07 -41.65
C ASN A 557 -20.42 0.04 -40.71
N LYS A 558 -21.61 -0.45 -41.06
CA LYS A 558 -22.30 -1.55 -40.34
C LYS A 558 -21.45 -2.83 -40.29
N GLN A 559 -20.69 -3.12 -41.36
CA GLN A 559 -19.70 -4.20 -41.37
C GLN A 559 -18.56 -3.96 -40.36
N ARG A 560 -17.96 -2.76 -40.31
CA ARG A 560 -16.92 -2.42 -39.30
C ARG A 560 -17.43 -2.51 -37.87
N GLU A 561 -18.69 -2.12 -37.63
CA GLU A 561 -19.36 -2.23 -36.32
C GLU A 561 -19.59 -3.69 -35.93
N SER A 562 -20.12 -4.51 -36.86
CA SER A 562 -20.25 -5.97 -36.69
C SER A 562 -18.91 -6.62 -36.33
N GLU A 563 -17.82 -6.27 -37.02
CA GLU A 563 -16.49 -6.75 -36.70
C GLU A 563 -15.96 -6.24 -35.35
N LYS A 564 -16.27 -4.98 -34.96
CA LYS A 564 -15.92 -4.45 -33.64
C LYS A 564 -16.56 -5.30 -32.55
N TYR A 565 -17.88 -5.54 -32.64
CA TYR A 565 -18.60 -6.41 -31.71
C TYR A 565 -18.09 -7.86 -31.76
N HIS A 566 -17.71 -8.38 -32.93
CA HIS A 566 -17.13 -9.73 -33.04
C HIS A 566 -15.76 -9.83 -32.34
N ARG A 567 -14.90 -8.81 -32.45
CA ARG A 567 -13.63 -8.72 -31.73
C ARG A 567 -13.86 -8.61 -30.21
N GLU A 568 -14.84 -7.82 -29.78
CA GLU A 568 -15.22 -7.62 -28.38
C GLU A 568 -15.81 -8.90 -27.75
N ILE A 569 -16.72 -9.60 -28.44
CA ILE A 569 -17.23 -10.92 -28.04
C ILE A 569 -16.10 -11.96 -27.98
N SER A 570 -15.13 -11.89 -28.90
CA SER A 570 -13.96 -12.80 -28.89
C SER A 570 -13.03 -12.52 -27.70
N HIS A 571 -12.80 -11.25 -27.36
CA HIS A 571 -12.08 -10.84 -26.16
C HIS A 571 -12.79 -11.31 -24.88
N LEU A 572 -14.11 -11.07 -24.77
CA LEU A 572 -14.91 -11.52 -23.62
C LEU A 572 -14.92 -13.06 -23.49
N LYS A 573 -14.94 -13.82 -24.60
CA LYS A 573 -14.80 -15.28 -24.58
C LYS A 573 -13.41 -15.74 -24.14
N ALA A 574 -12.35 -15.02 -24.49
CA ALA A 574 -10.99 -15.32 -24.03
C ALA A 574 -10.85 -15.01 -22.53
N GLU A 575 -11.38 -13.88 -22.07
CA GLU A 575 -11.35 -13.46 -20.67
C GLU A 575 -12.18 -14.37 -19.77
N LEU A 576 -13.37 -14.81 -20.23
CA LEU A 576 -14.18 -15.80 -19.51
C LEU A 576 -13.42 -17.13 -19.35
N LYS A 577 -12.77 -17.64 -20.41
CA LYS A 577 -11.89 -18.83 -20.31
C LYS A 577 -10.73 -18.61 -19.33
N ARG A 578 -10.12 -17.42 -19.32
CA ARG A 578 -9.03 -17.06 -18.40
C ARG A 578 -9.51 -17.07 -16.93
N LEU A 579 -10.71 -16.56 -16.67
CA LEU A 579 -11.34 -16.58 -15.36
C LEU A 579 -11.75 -17.99 -14.93
N THR A 580 -12.26 -18.83 -15.84
CA THR A 580 -12.52 -20.26 -15.56
C THR A 580 -11.25 -20.98 -15.14
N ALA A 581 -10.15 -20.84 -15.90
CA ALA A 581 -8.87 -21.45 -15.54
C ALA A 581 -8.33 -20.96 -14.18
N MET A 582 -8.52 -19.68 -13.84
CA MET A 582 -8.17 -19.17 -12.51
C MET A 582 -9.00 -19.81 -11.38
N MET A 583 -10.30 -20.08 -11.60
CA MET A 583 -11.12 -20.79 -10.61
C MET A 583 -10.69 -22.25 -10.45
N ASP A 584 -10.33 -22.93 -11.54
CA ASP A 584 -9.83 -24.31 -11.51
C ASP A 584 -8.47 -24.40 -10.77
N ASP A 585 -7.55 -23.46 -11.02
CA ASP A 585 -6.27 -23.34 -10.28
C ASP A 585 -6.50 -23.02 -8.80
N GLN A 586 -7.42 -22.10 -8.49
CA GLN A 586 -7.78 -21.75 -7.12
C GLN A 586 -8.36 -22.97 -6.38
N LYS A 587 -9.24 -23.74 -7.04
CA LYS A 587 -9.79 -24.98 -6.49
C LYS A 587 -8.71 -26.03 -6.27
N CYS A 588 -7.82 -26.25 -7.23
CA CYS A 588 -6.67 -27.15 -7.08
C CYS A 588 -5.76 -26.75 -5.89
N CYS A 589 -5.59 -25.44 -5.67
CA CYS A 589 -4.88 -24.91 -4.50
C CYS A 589 -5.65 -25.13 -3.19
N GLN A 590 -6.98 -24.98 -3.19
CA GLN A 590 -7.85 -25.26 -2.05
C GLN A 590 -7.83 -26.75 -1.67
N ASP A 591 -8.03 -27.66 -2.62
CA ASP A 591 -7.95 -29.10 -2.39
C ASP A 591 -6.55 -29.52 -1.86
N ARG A 592 -5.49 -28.81 -2.26
CA ARG A 592 -4.12 -29.01 -1.74
C ARG A 592 -3.99 -28.50 -0.31
N LEU A 593 -4.52 -27.32 0.00
CA LEU A 593 -4.56 -26.74 1.35
C LEU A 593 -5.32 -27.65 2.32
N GLU A 594 -6.47 -28.17 1.90
CA GLU A 594 -7.28 -29.11 2.69
C GLU A 594 -6.53 -30.42 2.95
N ARG A 595 -5.86 -30.99 1.93
CA ARG A 595 -5.00 -32.17 2.10
C ARG A 595 -3.81 -31.92 3.03
N THR A 596 -3.20 -30.74 3.01
CA THR A 596 -2.15 -30.39 3.98
C THR A 596 -2.71 -30.21 5.38
N LEU A 597 -3.89 -29.58 5.54
CA LEU A 597 -4.56 -29.38 6.83
C LEU A 597 -4.91 -30.72 7.50
N GLN A 598 -5.51 -31.65 6.73
CA GLN A 598 -5.76 -33.02 7.18
C GLN A 598 -4.46 -33.72 7.59
N SER A 599 -3.38 -33.57 6.80
CA SER A 599 -2.08 -34.18 7.14
C SER A 599 -1.45 -33.58 8.41
N THR A 600 -1.59 -32.27 8.66
CA THR A 600 -1.13 -31.64 9.91
C THR A 600 -1.99 -32.06 11.10
N GLN A 601 -3.30 -32.24 10.91
CA GLN A 601 -4.20 -32.66 11.98
C GLN A 601 -3.97 -34.14 12.36
N PHE A 602 -3.73 -35.04 11.38
CA PHE A 602 -3.28 -36.40 11.68
C PHE A 602 -1.94 -36.43 12.43
N ALA A 603 -1.00 -35.53 12.10
CA ALA A 603 0.26 -35.41 12.83
C ALA A 603 0.06 -34.88 14.26
N GLN A 604 -0.78 -33.86 14.44
CA GLN A 604 -1.16 -33.31 15.75
C GLN A 604 -1.76 -34.40 16.64
N ASN A 605 -2.81 -35.08 16.19
CA ASN A 605 -3.46 -36.15 16.96
C ASN A 605 -2.46 -37.26 17.35
N ALA A 606 -1.52 -37.60 16.45
CA ALA A 606 -0.47 -38.59 16.75
C ALA A 606 0.59 -38.08 17.74
N THR A 607 0.80 -36.76 17.87
CA THR A 607 1.64 -36.18 18.94
C THR A 607 0.88 -36.01 20.25
N GLU A 608 -0.42 -35.73 20.22
CA GLU A 608 -1.28 -35.70 21.41
C GLU A 608 -1.38 -37.08 22.04
N GLU A 609 -1.60 -38.15 21.25
CA GLU A 609 -1.60 -39.53 21.75
C GLU A 609 -0.22 -39.94 22.34
N GLN A 610 0.89 -39.42 21.79
CA GLN A 610 2.22 -39.63 22.37
C GLN A 610 2.41 -38.87 23.69
N LEU A 611 1.84 -37.67 23.80
CA LEU A 611 1.86 -36.87 25.03
C LEU A 611 1.02 -37.53 26.14
N GLU A 612 -0.18 -38.03 25.84
CA GLU A 612 -1.01 -38.78 26.80
C GLU A 612 -0.27 -40.03 27.31
N ARG A 613 0.32 -40.84 26.42
CA ARG A 613 1.15 -42.00 26.82
C ARG A 613 2.33 -41.58 27.70
N ALA A 614 2.97 -40.44 27.42
CA ALA A 614 4.06 -39.91 28.23
C ALA A 614 3.58 -39.43 29.62
N GLN A 615 2.43 -38.78 29.70
CA GLN A 615 1.80 -38.37 30.96
C GLN A 615 1.43 -39.57 31.83
N VAL A 616 0.79 -40.61 31.25
CA VAL A 616 0.52 -41.88 31.95
C VAL A 616 1.81 -42.49 32.48
N ARG A 617 2.88 -42.51 31.67
CA ARG A 617 4.19 -43.02 32.10
C ARG A 617 4.84 -42.19 33.22
N ILE A 618 4.60 -40.87 33.25
CA ILE A 618 5.05 -40.01 34.36
C ILE A 618 4.30 -40.34 35.65
N GLU A 619 2.98 -40.59 35.60
CA GLU A 619 2.22 -41.02 36.78
C GLU A 619 2.60 -42.42 37.27
N GLU A 620 2.88 -43.37 36.36
CA GLU A 620 3.48 -44.67 36.74
C GLU A 620 4.81 -44.49 37.49
N LEU A 621 5.69 -43.61 36.99
CA LEU A 621 6.99 -43.34 37.60
C LEU A 621 6.87 -42.61 38.95
N LYS A 622 5.92 -41.66 39.09
CA LYS A 622 5.59 -41.05 40.39
C LYS A 622 5.10 -42.11 41.39
N LEU A 623 4.21 -43.00 40.99
CA LEU A 623 3.69 -44.07 41.85
C LEU A 623 4.80 -45.04 42.30
N ILE A 624 5.78 -45.32 41.43
CA ILE A 624 6.96 -46.12 41.77
C ILE A 624 7.89 -45.35 42.72
N ASN A 625 8.15 -44.07 42.44
CA ASN A 625 9.04 -43.24 43.26
C ASN A 625 8.50 -43.05 44.69
N ASN A 626 7.19 -42.83 44.84
CA ASN A 626 6.54 -42.77 46.15
C ASN A 626 6.75 -44.08 46.94
N LYS A 627 6.54 -45.24 46.31
CA LYS A 627 6.76 -46.56 46.96
C LYS A 627 8.22 -46.79 47.36
N LEU A 628 9.18 -46.32 46.56
CA LEU A 628 10.61 -46.39 46.89
C LEU A 628 10.96 -45.44 48.05
N ASN A 629 10.31 -44.27 48.11
CA ASN A 629 10.47 -43.33 49.22
C ASN A 629 9.86 -43.87 50.53
N ASP A 630 8.69 -44.51 50.47
CA ASP A 630 8.08 -45.20 51.61
C ASP A 630 9.02 -46.31 52.14
N GLN A 631 9.57 -47.15 51.24
CA GLN A 631 10.56 -48.18 51.59
C GLN A 631 11.85 -47.58 52.19
N LEU A 632 12.32 -46.44 51.68
CA LEU A 632 13.48 -45.75 52.22
C LEU A 632 13.22 -45.22 53.64
N ILE A 633 12.01 -44.74 53.92
CA ILE A 633 11.58 -44.30 55.27
C ILE A 633 11.53 -45.50 56.23
N ASP A 634 11.00 -46.64 55.81
CA ASP A 634 10.99 -47.87 56.62
C ASP A 634 12.42 -48.37 56.92
N GLU A 635 13.32 -48.39 55.93
CA GLU A 635 14.73 -48.73 56.15
C GLU A 635 15.47 -47.72 57.05
N GLN A 636 15.12 -46.43 56.99
CA GLN A 636 15.66 -45.43 57.93
C GLN A 636 15.19 -45.74 59.36
N GLN A 637 13.91 -46.05 59.57
CA GLN A 637 13.39 -46.41 60.89
C GLN A 637 14.04 -47.68 61.45
N GLU A 638 14.24 -48.73 60.66
CA GLU A 638 14.95 -49.94 61.10
C GLU A 638 16.44 -49.66 61.39
N ARG A 639 17.11 -48.81 60.61
CA ARG A 639 18.47 -48.36 60.93
C ARG A 639 18.53 -47.59 62.26
N HIS A 640 17.56 -46.73 62.55
CA HIS A 640 17.49 -46.04 63.85
C HIS A 640 17.23 -47.01 65.02
N LYS A 641 16.35 -48.00 64.87
CA LYS A 641 16.13 -49.06 65.88
C LYS A 641 17.41 -49.87 66.13
N SER A 642 18.11 -50.27 65.07
CA SER A 642 19.37 -51.00 65.13
C SER A 642 20.52 -50.17 65.76
N HIS A 643 20.60 -48.88 65.46
CA HIS A 643 21.55 -47.97 66.07
C HIS A 643 21.31 -47.82 67.58
N ASN A 644 20.06 -47.60 68.00
CA ASN A 644 19.69 -47.52 69.42
C ASN A 644 20.01 -48.81 70.19
N ASN A 645 19.79 -49.98 69.58
CA ASN A 645 20.19 -51.27 70.15
C ASN A 645 21.73 -51.38 70.27
N THR A 646 22.48 -50.92 69.27
CA THR A 646 23.96 -50.89 69.33
C THR A 646 24.46 -50.00 70.47
N MET A 647 23.90 -48.79 70.64
CA MET A 647 24.23 -47.91 71.78
C MET A 647 23.92 -48.55 73.14
N ALA A 648 22.80 -49.28 73.25
CA ALA A 648 22.45 -49.99 74.47
C ALA A 648 23.44 -51.14 74.79
N ILE A 649 23.90 -51.86 73.77
CA ILE A 649 24.92 -52.90 73.89
C ILE A 649 26.28 -52.30 74.28
N ASP A 650 26.67 -51.17 73.70
CA ASP A 650 27.91 -50.46 74.07
C ASP A 650 27.88 -49.99 75.52
N HIS A 651 26.77 -49.40 75.99
CA HIS A 651 26.60 -49.04 77.40
C HIS A 651 26.67 -50.26 78.34
N GLN A 652 26.13 -51.42 77.94
CA GLN A 652 26.26 -52.66 78.72
C GLN A 652 27.70 -53.18 78.73
N ARG A 653 28.40 -53.20 77.59
CA ARG A 653 29.81 -53.56 77.46
C ARG A 653 30.68 -52.69 78.37
N ASP A 654 30.48 -51.38 78.32
CA ASP A 654 31.29 -50.43 79.09
C ASP A 654 31.01 -50.56 80.59
N THR A 655 29.77 -50.83 80.98
CA THR A 655 29.41 -51.15 82.38
C THR A 655 30.10 -52.42 82.87
N LEU A 656 30.07 -53.50 82.08
CA LEU A 656 30.75 -54.77 82.39
C LEU A 656 32.28 -54.62 82.42
N THR A 657 32.85 -53.80 81.54
CA THR A 657 34.28 -53.50 81.51
C THR A 657 34.70 -52.74 82.76
N ASN A 658 33.91 -51.75 83.20
CA ASN A 658 34.11 -51.05 84.47
C ASN A 658 33.98 -51.98 85.69
N GLU A 659 33.11 -52.98 85.67
CA GLU A 659 33.05 -54.01 86.72
C GLU A 659 34.27 -54.94 86.72
N LEU A 660 34.70 -55.40 85.54
CA LEU A 660 35.90 -56.23 85.39
C LEU A 660 37.13 -55.49 85.90
N GLU A 661 37.31 -54.22 85.53
CA GLU A 661 38.45 -53.42 85.98
C GLU A 661 38.46 -53.24 87.51
N LYS A 662 37.30 -53.00 88.14
CA LYS A 662 37.16 -52.97 89.61
C LYS A 662 37.52 -54.33 90.25
N LYS A 663 37.09 -55.44 89.66
CA LYS A 663 37.40 -56.81 90.13
C LYS A 663 38.90 -57.12 89.99
N THR A 664 39.52 -56.78 88.86
CA THR A 664 40.97 -56.91 88.63
C THR A 664 41.79 -56.07 89.61
N LYS A 665 41.40 -54.80 89.84
CA LYS A 665 42.02 -53.94 90.87
C LYS A 665 41.92 -54.56 92.28
N ARG A 666 40.82 -55.25 92.59
CA ARG A 666 40.65 -55.97 93.87
C ARG A 666 41.52 -57.23 93.97
N ILE A 667 41.68 -58.00 92.88
CA ILE A 667 42.54 -59.18 92.82
C ILE A 667 44.01 -58.77 93.07
N ILE A 668 44.53 -57.80 92.32
CA ILE A 668 45.92 -57.30 92.46
C ILE A 668 46.22 -56.85 93.91
N HIS A 669 45.26 -56.21 94.57
CA HIS A 669 45.40 -55.82 95.97
C HIS A 669 45.42 -57.01 96.94
N LEU A 670 44.65 -58.06 96.68
CA LEU A 670 44.69 -59.30 97.48
C LEU A 670 46.01 -60.06 97.25
N ASP A 671 46.48 -60.18 96.01
CA ASP A 671 47.75 -60.83 95.68
C ASP A 671 48.93 -60.14 96.36
N SER A 672 48.97 -58.80 96.33
CA SER A 672 49.96 -58.00 97.08
C SER A 672 49.98 -58.38 98.56
N LEU A 673 48.79 -58.48 99.17
CA LEU A 673 48.63 -58.79 100.60
C LEU A 673 48.99 -60.24 100.93
N VAL A 674 48.80 -61.18 99.99
CA VAL A 674 49.32 -62.56 100.09
C VAL A 674 50.85 -62.57 100.05
N THR A 675 51.49 -61.92 99.06
CA THR A 675 52.97 -61.94 98.98
C THR A 675 53.64 -61.33 100.21
N ASP A 676 53.05 -60.30 100.84
CA ASP A 676 53.56 -59.74 102.09
C ASP A 676 53.42 -60.70 103.28
N LYS A 677 52.39 -61.55 103.29
CA LYS A 677 52.25 -62.63 104.28
C LYS A 677 53.26 -63.76 104.04
N GLU A 678 53.53 -64.10 102.79
CA GLU A 678 54.57 -65.08 102.44
C GLU A 678 55.97 -64.61 102.86
N LYS A 679 56.34 -63.35 102.56
CA LYS A 679 57.57 -62.71 103.05
C LYS A 679 57.66 -62.75 104.58
N GLN A 680 56.55 -62.47 105.27
CA GLN A 680 56.47 -62.52 106.73
C GLN A 680 56.71 -63.95 107.28
N ILE A 681 56.15 -64.97 106.63
CA ILE A 681 56.37 -66.39 106.99
C ILE A 681 57.83 -66.80 106.75
N GLN A 682 58.42 -66.46 105.60
CA GLN A 682 59.83 -66.76 105.29
C GLN A 682 60.78 -66.12 106.32
N SER A 683 60.51 -64.88 106.75
CA SER A 683 61.28 -64.17 107.79
C SER A 683 61.15 -64.78 109.20
N LEU A 684 60.07 -65.52 109.48
CA LEU A 684 59.92 -66.28 110.73
C LEU A 684 60.61 -67.65 110.64
N HIS A 685 60.56 -68.29 109.47
CA HIS A 685 61.16 -69.60 109.26
C HIS A 685 62.69 -69.56 109.37
N SER A 686 63.37 -68.56 108.78
CA SER A 686 64.83 -68.41 108.89
C SER A 686 65.31 -68.23 110.33
N LYS A 687 64.58 -67.42 111.13
CA LYS A 687 64.87 -67.20 112.56
C LYS A 687 64.78 -68.49 113.39
N LEU A 688 63.87 -69.39 113.04
CA LEU A 688 63.74 -70.70 113.69
C LEU A 688 64.97 -71.58 113.41
N THR A 689 65.45 -71.60 112.18
CA THR A 689 66.62 -72.37 111.74
C THR A 689 67.92 -71.90 112.42
N ASP A 690 68.09 -70.59 112.58
CA ASP A 690 69.24 -70.01 113.29
C ASP A 690 69.21 -70.29 114.80
N ALA A 691 68.03 -70.34 115.42
CA ALA A 691 67.89 -70.72 116.82
C ALA A 691 68.31 -72.19 117.05
N ALA A 692 67.89 -73.11 116.17
CA ALA A 692 68.26 -74.51 116.24
C ALA A 692 69.78 -74.73 116.16
N LYS A 693 70.48 -74.04 115.25
CA LYS A 693 71.96 -74.09 115.15
C LYS A 693 72.66 -73.59 116.42
N LYS A 694 72.15 -72.53 117.05
CA LYS A 694 72.79 -71.94 118.24
C LYS A 694 72.71 -72.85 119.48
N ILE A 695 71.64 -73.63 119.61
CA ILE A 695 71.48 -74.60 120.71
C ILE A 695 72.49 -75.76 120.58
N GLY A 696 72.70 -76.27 119.36
CA GLY A 696 73.67 -77.36 119.11
C GLY A 696 75.11 -77.00 119.48
N ASN A 697 75.51 -75.74 119.25
CA ASN A 697 76.88 -75.28 119.53
C ASN A 697 77.11 -74.90 121.01
N ALA A 698 76.06 -74.77 121.82
CA ALA A 698 76.18 -74.32 123.22
C ALA A 698 76.49 -75.48 124.21
N LEU A 699 76.26 -76.73 123.81
CA LEU A 699 76.38 -77.91 124.67
C LEU A 699 77.80 -78.50 124.76
N SER A 700 78.77 -77.98 124.01
CA SER A 700 80.09 -78.61 123.80
C SER A 700 81.30 -77.86 124.36
N SER A 701 81.15 -76.63 124.88
CA SER A 701 82.28 -75.75 125.26
C SER A 701 82.32 -75.29 126.72
N GLN A 702 81.39 -75.76 127.58
CA GLN A 702 81.23 -75.25 128.95
C GLN A 702 82.36 -75.66 129.94
N SER A 703 83.33 -76.48 129.52
CA SER A 703 84.42 -76.96 130.41
C SER A 703 85.68 -76.09 130.41
N GLU A 704 85.81 -75.12 129.51
CA GLU A 704 87.05 -74.34 129.34
C GLU A 704 86.97 -72.92 129.93
N THR A 705 85.75 -72.42 130.17
CA THR A 705 85.48 -71.02 130.52
C THR A 705 85.95 -70.60 131.92
N GLU A 706 86.04 -71.52 132.89
CA GLU A 706 86.43 -71.18 134.27
C GLU A 706 87.87 -70.66 134.39
N LYS A 707 88.76 -71.01 133.44
CA LYS A 707 90.17 -70.56 133.44
C LYS A 707 90.39 -69.23 132.71
N MET A 708 89.38 -68.70 132.04
CA MET A 708 89.46 -67.44 131.26
C MET A 708 88.97 -66.22 132.08
N CYS A 709 88.34 -66.43 133.24
CA CYS A 709 87.75 -65.35 134.04
C CYS A 709 88.75 -64.35 134.65
N ASP A 710 90.04 -64.69 134.75
CA ASP A 710 91.07 -63.81 135.31
C ASP A 710 91.82 -62.97 134.26
N SER A 711 91.89 -63.39 132.99
CA SER A 711 92.46 -62.56 131.92
C SER A 711 91.51 -61.44 131.48
N LEU A 712 90.20 -61.74 131.42
CA LEU A 712 89.14 -60.80 131.02
C LEU A 712 89.07 -59.52 131.88
N LYS A 713 89.63 -59.54 133.09
CA LYS A 713 89.73 -58.36 133.98
C LYS A 713 90.67 -57.28 133.43
N LEU A 714 91.64 -57.64 132.59
CA LEU A 714 92.59 -56.71 131.98
C LEU A 714 92.01 -56.03 130.73
N GLU A 715 91.34 -56.80 129.86
CA GLU A 715 90.77 -56.33 128.58
C GLU A 715 89.62 -55.33 128.78
N LEU A 716 88.87 -55.47 129.88
CA LEU A 716 87.80 -54.55 130.29
C LEU A 716 88.28 -53.10 130.51
N SER A 717 89.59 -52.89 130.69
CA SER A 717 90.20 -51.55 130.73
C SER A 717 90.35 -50.91 129.34
N ASN A 718 90.62 -51.70 128.30
CA ASN A 718 90.85 -51.20 126.93
C ASN A 718 89.53 -50.88 126.22
N ILE A 719 88.51 -51.75 126.35
CA ILE A 719 87.20 -51.57 125.70
C ILE A 719 86.52 -50.24 126.11
N LYS A 720 86.80 -49.75 127.33
CA LYS A 720 86.32 -48.43 127.81
C LYS A 720 86.92 -47.23 127.07
N ALA A 721 88.08 -47.37 126.43
CA ALA A 721 88.66 -46.32 125.60
C ALA A 721 87.98 -46.28 124.22
N GLU A 722 87.77 -47.45 123.60
CA GLU A 722 87.20 -47.58 122.25
C GLU A 722 85.73 -47.16 122.17
N TYR A 723 84.92 -47.50 123.20
CA TYR A 723 83.51 -47.08 123.29
C TYR A 723 83.33 -45.56 123.09
N LYS A 724 84.25 -44.77 123.65
CA LYS A 724 84.22 -43.30 123.62
C LYS A 724 84.53 -42.72 122.23
N LEU A 725 85.12 -43.51 121.33
CA LEU A 725 85.38 -43.17 119.93
C LEU A 725 84.19 -43.53 119.02
N ILE A 726 83.41 -44.55 119.39
CA ILE A 726 82.19 -44.96 118.67
C ILE A 726 81.05 -43.99 118.96
N GLU A 727 80.93 -43.52 120.21
CA GLU A 727 79.91 -42.57 120.65
C GLU A 727 79.90 -41.28 119.81
N SER A 728 81.06 -40.71 119.48
CA SER A 728 81.18 -39.51 118.64
C SER A 728 80.79 -39.74 117.17
N ASN A 729 81.08 -40.92 116.61
CA ASN A 729 80.66 -41.30 115.25
C ASN A 729 79.15 -41.54 115.11
N SER A 730 78.44 -41.89 116.19
CA SER A 730 76.97 -41.93 116.16
C SER A 730 76.36 -40.53 115.90
N GLY A 731 77.03 -39.48 116.40
CA GLY A 731 76.59 -38.09 116.31
C GLY A 731 76.76 -37.44 114.92
N SER A 732 77.60 -38.00 114.05
CA SER A 732 77.69 -37.59 112.64
C SER A 732 76.62 -38.27 111.79
N GLN A 733 76.50 -39.59 111.88
CA GLN A 733 75.49 -40.39 111.15
C GLN A 733 74.05 -39.92 111.44
N GLN A 734 73.74 -39.56 112.69
CA GLN A 734 72.41 -39.07 113.05
C GLN A 734 72.09 -37.66 112.49
N LYS A 735 73.11 -36.85 112.15
CA LYS A 735 72.92 -35.57 111.44
C LYS A 735 72.69 -35.81 109.94
N GLU A 736 73.47 -36.70 109.34
CA GLU A 736 73.32 -37.09 107.94
C GLU A 736 71.94 -37.72 107.66
N LYS A 737 71.48 -38.63 108.53
CA LYS A 737 70.13 -39.21 108.45
C LYS A 737 69.03 -38.14 108.50
N LYS A 738 69.17 -37.11 109.35
CA LYS A 738 68.21 -35.98 109.38
C LYS A 738 68.26 -35.13 108.12
N ARG A 739 69.43 -34.96 107.50
CA ARG A 739 69.58 -34.24 106.24
C ARG A 739 68.87 -34.98 105.11
N LEU A 740 69.18 -36.27 104.92
CA LEU A 740 68.54 -37.14 103.93
C LEU A 740 67.01 -37.26 104.13
N GLN A 741 66.53 -37.22 105.38
CA GLN A 741 65.08 -37.16 105.66
C GLN A 741 64.47 -35.84 105.17
N ASN A 742 65.07 -34.70 105.50
CA ASN A 742 64.59 -33.39 105.02
C ASN A 742 64.62 -33.29 103.49
N ASP A 743 65.68 -33.80 102.85
CA ASP A 743 65.83 -33.81 101.40
C ASP A 743 64.77 -34.71 100.74
N LEU A 744 64.45 -35.85 101.35
CA LEU A 744 63.35 -36.73 100.93
C LEU A 744 61.97 -36.08 101.12
N ASP A 745 61.72 -35.42 102.24
CA ASP A 745 60.45 -34.75 102.54
C ASP A 745 60.21 -33.56 101.58
N MET A 746 61.28 -32.86 101.18
CA MET A 746 61.25 -31.83 100.12
C MET A 746 60.88 -32.45 98.76
N VAL A 747 61.58 -33.50 98.31
CA VAL A 747 61.28 -34.18 97.03
C VAL A 747 59.86 -34.78 97.02
N VAL A 748 59.36 -35.25 98.17
CA VAL A 748 57.97 -35.72 98.34
C VAL A 748 56.97 -34.56 98.24
N GLN A 749 57.32 -33.36 98.68
CA GLN A 749 56.47 -32.17 98.53
C GLN A 749 56.47 -31.66 97.09
N ASP A 750 57.62 -31.59 96.43
CA ASP A 750 57.75 -31.21 95.01
C ASP A 750 56.95 -32.17 94.11
N ASN A 751 57.00 -33.47 94.40
CA ASN A 751 56.18 -34.48 93.72
C ASN A 751 54.66 -34.30 93.91
N LYS A 752 54.20 -33.62 94.98
CA LYS A 752 52.78 -33.27 95.12
C LYS A 752 52.42 -32.03 94.30
N VAL A 753 53.30 -31.03 94.27
CA VAL A 753 53.13 -29.81 93.46
C VAL A 753 53.07 -30.18 91.97
N LEU A 754 54.06 -30.91 91.47
CA LEU A 754 54.10 -31.37 90.07
C LEU A 754 52.88 -32.22 89.67
N ARG A 755 52.30 -33.00 90.61
CA ARG A 755 51.04 -33.73 90.36
C ARG A 755 49.82 -32.83 90.30
N ALA A 756 49.76 -31.78 91.12
CA ALA A 756 48.67 -30.79 91.06
C ALA A 756 48.75 -29.96 89.77
N GLU A 757 49.95 -29.55 89.36
CA GLU A 757 50.20 -28.84 88.10
C GLU A 757 49.89 -29.71 86.88
N LEU A 758 50.28 -30.99 86.89
CA LEU A 758 49.91 -31.95 85.85
C LEU A 758 48.40 -32.13 85.74
N GLU A 759 47.68 -32.23 86.86
CA GLU A 759 46.22 -32.39 86.85
C GLU A 759 45.49 -31.11 86.40
N ALA A 760 46.01 -29.93 86.76
CA ALA A 760 45.54 -28.65 86.24
C ALA A 760 45.75 -28.52 84.72
N SER A 761 46.92 -28.95 84.22
CA SER A 761 47.25 -28.98 82.79
C SER A 761 46.35 -29.95 82.00
N LYS A 762 46.10 -31.16 82.51
CA LYS A 762 45.11 -32.08 81.94
C LYS A 762 43.72 -31.44 81.86
N LYS A 763 43.28 -30.77 82.93
CA LYS A 763 41.97 -30.13 82.95
C LYS A 763 41.88 -29.01 81.89
N GLN A 764 42.91 -28.18 81.76
CA GLN A 764 42.99 -27.19 80.68
C GLN A 764 42.94 -27.83 79.29
N ALA A 765 43.58 -28.99 79.09
CA ALA A 765 43.49 -29.72 77.83
C ALA A 765 42.09 -30.30 77.55
N GLU A 766 41.38 -30.79 78.57
CA GLU A 766 39.97 -31.22 78.45
C GLU A 766 39.03 -30.03 78.19
N ASP A 767 39.23 -28.89 78.87
CA ASP A 767 38.46 -27.66 78.66
C ASP A 767 38.68 -27.10 77.23
N LEU A 768 39.91 -27.12 76.71
CA LEU A 768 40.23 -26.73 75.33
C LEU A 768 39.67 -27.72 74.30
N LYS A 769 39.70 -29.03 74.58
CA LYS A 769 39.10 -30.07 73.74
C LYS A 769 37.57 -29.90 73.65
N MET A 770 36.92 -29.53 74.75
CA MET A 770 35.49 -29.21 74.78
C MET A 770 35.18 -27.97 73.91
N GLN A 771 35.99 -26.91 74.01
CA GLN A 771 35.86 -25.72 73.17
C GLN A 771 36.08 -26.05 71.68
N LEU A 772 37.09 -26.85 71.35
CA LEU A 772 37.32 -27.33 69.98
C LEU A 772 36.11 -28.11 69.44
N GLN A 773 35.49 -28.95 70.27
CA GLN A 773 34.31 -29.71 69.88
C GLN A 773 33.08 -28.81 69.62
N VAL A 774 32.93 -27.71 70.38
CA VAL A 774 31.92 -26.68 70.09
C VAL A 774 32.22 -25.97 68.76
N TYR A 775 33.47 -25.57 68.50
CA TYR A 775 33.85 -24.96 67.22
C TYR A 775 33.65 -25.91 66.03
N VAL A 776 33.91 -27.22 66.17
CA VAL A 776 33.63 -28.21 65.11
C VAL A 776 32.14 -28.36 64.83
N LEU A 777 31.28 -28.27 65.84
CA LEU A 777 29.82 -28.26 65.64
C LEU A 777 29.34 -26.97 64.97
N GLU A 778 29.89 -25.82 65.35
CA GLU A 778 29.56 -24.53 64.73
C GLU A 778 30.06 -24.42 63.29
N ILE A 779 31.24 -24.97 62.97
CA ILE A 779 31.74 -25.09 61.59
C ILE A 779 30.76 -25.93 60.75
N ARG A 780 30.32 -27.10 61.22
CA ARG A 780 29.31 -27.90 60.53
C ARG A 780 28.00 -27.16 60.31
N ARG A 781 27.52 -26.43 61.32
CA ARG A 781 26.31 -25.60 61.21
C ARG A 781 26.45 -24.49 60.15
N VAL A 782 27.67 -23.97 59.94
CA VAL A 782 27.99 -23.01 58.88
C VAL A 782 28.14 -23.70 57.52
N GLU A 783 28.74 -24.89 57.46
CA GLU A 783 28.83 -25.73 56.25
C GLU A 783 27.43 -26.11 55.73
N GLU A 784 26.53 -26.59 56.59
CA GLU A 784 25.13 -26.89 56.27
C GLU A 784 24.38 -25.66 55.73
N ILE A 785 24.60 -24.48 56.31
CA ILE A 785 24.00 -23.23 55.84
C ILE A 785 24.60 -22.79 54.50
N LEU A 786 25.90 -22.97 54.29
CA LEU A 786 26.55 -22.67 53.02
C LEU A 786 26.02 -23.60 51.91
N GLU A 787 25.89 -24.90 52.14
CA GLU A 787 25.34 -25.87 51.19
C GLU A 787 23.90 -25.49 50.76
N VAL A 788 23.05 -25.09 51.72
CA VAL A 788 21.71 -24.56 51.41
C VAL A 788 21.78 -23.25 50.58
N LYS A 789 22.73 -22.35 50.86
CA LYS A 789 22.91 -21.12 50.06
C LYS A 789 23.55 -21.36 48.69
N GLU A 790 24.32 -22.42 48.51
CA GLU A 790 24.76 -22.87 47.19
C GLU A 790 23.58 -23.44 46.38
N SER A 791 22.69 -24.24 47.00
CA SER A 791 21.45 -24.71 46.36
C SER A 791 20.53 -23.56 45.95
N GLU A 792 20.24 -22.62 46.87
CA GLU A 792 19.42 -21.43 46.56
C GLU A 792 20.01 -20.61 45.39
N ARG A 793 21.33 -20.41 45.37
CA ARG A 793 22.03 -19.71 44.28
C ARG A 793 21.87 -20.45 42.95
N ASP A 794 22.05 -21.77 42.95
CA ASP A 794 22.04 -22.56 41.73
C ASP A 794 20.61 -22.72 41.17
N GLU A 795 19.59 -22.76 42.05
CA GLU A 795 18.17 -22.61 41.67
C GLU A 795 17.87 -21.25 41.05
N ILE A 796 18.36 -20.14 41.64
CA ILE A 796 18.20 -18.79 41.08
C ILE A 796 18.93 -18.66 39.72
N LEU A 797 20.08 -19.30 39.56
CA LEU A 797 20.79 -19.35 38.27
C LEU A 797 20.02 -20.14 37.22
N GLU A 798 19.32 -21.22 37.58
CA GLU A 798 18.47 -21.97 36.65
C GLU A 798 17.17 -21.21 36.29
N GLN A 799 16.58 -20.49 37.25
CA GLN A 799 15.49 -19.54 36.99
C GLN A 799 15.94 -18.42 36.04
N PHE A 800 17.15 -17.88 36.22
CA PHE A 800 17.71 -16.88 35.31
C PHE A 800 17.97 -17.44 33.90
N LYS A 801 18.52 -18.67 33.79
CA LYS A 801 18.70 -19.36 32.50
C LYS A 801 17.37 -19.58 31.78
N THR A 802 16.36 -20.09 32.47
CA THR A 802 15.04 -20.36 31.89
C THR A 802 14.32 -19.08 31.46
N LEU A 803 14.33 -18.02 32.28
CA LEU A 803 13.84 -16.69 31.90
C LEU A 803 14.59 -16.11 30.69
N ASN A 804 15.90 -16.31 30.58
CA ASN A 804 16.69 -15.85 29.43
C ASN A 804 16.40 -16.67 28.15
N CYS A 805 16.11 -17.96 28.28
CA CYS A 805 15.60 -18.78 27.18
C CYS A 805 14.19 -18.33 26.74
N GLU A 806 13.30 -18.01 27.68
CA GLU A 806 11.98 -17.46 27.37
C GLU A 806 12.10 -16.09 26.69
N ALA A 807 12.95 -15.19 27.19
CA ALA A 807 13.21 -13.89 26.60
C ALA A 807 13.72 -14.01 25.15
N THR A 808 14.73 -14.84 24.89
CA THR A 808 15.25 -15.06 23.52
C THR A 808 14.24 -15.75 22.60
N GLN A 809 13.35 -16.60 23.13
CA GLN A 809 12.22 -17.17 22.38
C GLN A 809 11.15 -16.12 22.06
N LEU A 810 10.84 -15.21 22.99
CA LEU A 810 9.93 -14.09 22.78
C LEU A 810 10.50 -13.07 21.78
N GLU A 811 11.80 -12.77 21.82
CA GLU A 811 12.50 -11.98 20.79
C GLU A 811 12.41 -12.62 19.41
N SER A 812 12.66 -13.93 19.32
CA SER A 812 12.57 -14.67 18.05
C SER A 812 11.14 -14.66 17.48
N ASN A 813 10.13 -14.89 18.33
CA ASN A 813 8.72 -14.77 17.97
C ASN A 813 8.36 -13.35 17.54
N ASN A 814 8.86 -12.32 18.24
CA ASN A 814 8.61 -10.92 17.91
C ASN A 814 9.24 -10.55 16.55
N TYR A 815 10.47 -10.98 16.27
CA TYR A 815 11.10 -10.85 14.94
C TYR A 815 10.30 -11.54 13.84
N SER A 816 9.75 -12.74 14.12
CA SER A 816 8.90 -13.47 13.17
C SER A 816 7.59 -12.71 12.88
N LEU A 817 6.89 -12.27 13.93
CA LEU A 817 5.67 -11.47 13.83
C LEU A 817 5.90 -10.09 13.19
N GLU A 818 7.05 -9.45 13.43
CA GLU A 818 7.39 -8.18 12.80
C GLU A 818 7.71 -8.36 11.31
N SER A 819 8.32 -9.48 10.92
CA SER A 819 8.52 -9.88 9.53
C SER A 819 7.18 -10.14 8.81
N GLU A 820 6.27 -10.89 9.45
CA GLU A 820 4.91 -11.09 8.94
C GLU A 820 4.13 -9.77 8.85
N ALA A 821 4.21 -8.91 9.86
CA ALA A 821 3.60 -7.59 9.86
C ALA A 821 4.18 -6.64 8.80
N LYS A 822 5.46 -6.79 8.43
CA LYS A 822 6.08 -6.09 7.29
C LYS A 822 5.52 -6.63 5.97
N SER A 823 5.44 -7.96 5.82
CA SER A 823 4.92 -8.63 4.63
C SER A 823 3.44 -8.33 4.36
N THR A 824 2.59 -8.41 5.39
CA THR A 824 1.16 -8.07 5.29
C THR A 824 0.95 -6.58 5.01
N LYS A 825 1.76 -5.67 5.56
CA LYS A 825 1.77 -4.24 5.18
C LYS A 825 2.18 -4.00 3.73
N THR A 826 3.16 -4.73 3.18
CA THR A 826 3.50 -4.62 1.75
C THR A 826 2.37 -5.14 0.85
N LEU A 827 1.77 -6.29 1.19
CA LEU A 827 0.64 -6.83 0.44
C LEU A 827 -0.60 -5.92 0.51
N LEU A 828 -0.86 -5.30 1.67
CA LEU A 828 -1.94 -4.32 1.83
C LEU A 828 -1.74 -3.12 0.91
N ARG A 829 -0.53 -2.53 0.86
CA ARG A 829 -0.20 -1.43 -0.06
C ARG A 829 -0.37 -1.81 -1.53
N GLU A 830 -0.01 -3.03 -1.92
CA GLU A 830 -0.31 -3.52 -3.26
C GLU A 830 -1.81 -3.59 -3.54
N LYS A 831 -2.65 -3.94 -2.55
CA LYS A 831 -4.11 -3.93 -2.70
C LYS A 831 -4.68 -2.52 -2.70
N GLU A 832 -4.19 -1.61 -1.86
CA GLU A 832 -4.55 -0.19 -1.86
C GLU A 832 -4.25 0.44 -3.22
N HIS A 833 -3.03 0.28 -3.75
CA HIS A 833 -2.70 0.73 -5.10
C HIS A 833 -3.59 0.06 -6.16
N ARG A 834 -3.86 -1.25 -6.06
CA ARG A 834 -4.76 -1.96 -6.99
C ARG A 834 -6.20 -1.46 -6.92
N MET A 835 -6.70 -1.03 -5.76
CA MET A 835 -8.02 -0.43 -5.59
C MET A 835 -8.06 0.96 -6.23
N SER A 836 -7.11 1.86 -5.95
CA SER A 836 -7.07 3.17 -6.62
C SER A 836 -6.85 3.09 -8.13
N ASP A 837 -6.20 2.03 -8.60
CA ASP A 837 -6.10 1.71 -10.02
C ASP A 837 -7.40 1.21 -10.65
N LEU A 838 -8.36 0.73 -9.85
CA LEU A 838 -9.70 0.33 -10.28
C LEU A 838 -10.71 1.47 -10.10
N GLU A 839 -10.64 2.22 -9.00
CA GLU A 839 -11.43 3.44 -8.74
C GLU A 839 -11.24 4.44 -9.87
N ARG A 840 -9.99 4.74 -10.25
CA ARG A 840 -9.67 5.59 -11.41
C ARG A 840 -10.29 5.09 -12.71
N LYS A 841 -10.20 3.78 -12.97
CA LYS A 841 -10.80 3.15 -14.17
C LYS A 841 -12.33 3.10 -14.13
N LEU A 842 -12.94 3.26 -12.95
CA LEU A 842 -14.38 3.35 -12.76
C LEU A 842 -14.84 4.78 -13.06
N VAL A 843 -14.12 5.79 -12.56
CA VAL A 843 -14.34 7.21 -12.93
C VAL A 843 -14.14 7.44 -14.44
N ASP A 844 -13.08 6.88 -15.05
CA ASP A 844 -12.86 6.90 -16.51
C ASP A 844 -14.04 6.31 -17.30
N LYS A 845 -14.89 5.49 -16.67
CA LYS A 845 -16.10 4.88 -17.25
C LYS A 845 -17.36 5.68 -16.94
N GLU A 846 -17.48 6.28 -15.75
CA GLU A 846 -18.57 7.18 -15.39
C GLU A 846 -18.55 8.46 -16.25
N ASP A 847 -17.37 9.02 -16.53
CA ASP A 847 -17.20 10.13 -17.48
C ASP A 847 -17.64 9.73 -18.91
N LEU A 848 -17.30 8.52 -19.34
CA LEU A 848 -17.68 7.99 -20.65
C LEU A 848 -19.20 7.73 -20.75
N ILE A 849 -19.81 7.21 -19.68
CA ILE A 849 -21.26 7.02 -19.59
C ILE A 849 -21.96 8.38 -19.62
N SER A 850 -21.52 9.35 -18.81
CA SER A 850 -22.05 10.72 -18.80
C SER A 850 -21.98 11.39 -20.18
N SER A 851 -20.90 11.14 -20.93
CA SER A 851 -20.75 11.59 -22.32
C SER A 851 -21.76 10.93 -23.27
N TYR A 852 -22.04 9.62 -23.11
CA TYR A 852 -23.07 8.93 -23.89
C TYR A 852 -24.50 9.35 -23.49
N GLU A 853 -24.79 9.56 -22.21
CA GLU A 853 -26.07 10.08 -21.73
C GLU A 853 -26.36 11.48 -22.27
N SER A 854 -25.35 12.35 -22.29
CA SER A 854 -25.42 13.67 -22.94
C SER A 854 -25.70 13.56 -24.45
N GLN A 855 -25.05 12.62 -25.16
CA GLN A 855 -25.33 12.36 -26.58
C GLN A 855 -26.76 11.83 -26.81
N ILE A 856 -27.23 10.90 -25.98
CA ILE A 856 -28.59 10.34 -26.03
C ILE A 856 -29.62 11.44 -25.77
N SER A 857 -29.40 12.31 -24.77
CA SER A 857 -30.26 13.45 -24.48
C SER A 857 -30.35 14.43 -25.66
N ASN A 858 -29.21 14.79 -26.25
CA ASN A 858 -29.16 15.65 -27.44
C ASN A 858 -29.89 15.03 -28.65
N LEU A 859 -29.73 13.73 -28.89
CA LEU A 859 -30.46 13.02 -29.96
C LEU A 859 -31.96 12.92 -29.65
N THR A 860 -32.35 12.72 -28.39
CA THR A 860 -33.75 12.70 -27.95
C THR A 860 -34.42 14.06 -28.18
N HIS A 861 -33.75 15.16 -27.85
CA HIS A 861 -34.23 16.51 -28.15
C HIS A 861 -34.34 16.79 -29.66
N GLN A 862 -33.42 16.25 -30.49
CA GLN A 862 -33.54 16.34 -31.95
C GLN A 862 -34.73 15.54 -32.49
N ILE A 863 -34.96 14.32 -31.98
CA ILE A 863 -36.12 13.49 -32.33
C ILE A 863 -37.42 14.23 -31.99
N VAL A 864 -37.59 14.72 -30.76
CA VAL A 864 -38.79 15.47 -30.33
C VAL A 864 -39.00 16.74 -31.18
N SER A 865 -37.93 17.43 -31.59
CA SER A 865 -38.00 18.57 -32.51
C SER A 865 -38.50 18.17 -33.91
N LEU A 866 -38.02 17.04 -34.44
CA LEU A 866 -38.46 16.51 -35.73
C LEU A 866 -39.90 15.97 -35.68
N GLU A 867 -40.30 15.32 -34.58
CA GLU A 867 -41.68 14.88 -34.32
C GLU A 867 -42.64 16.08 -34.24
N SER A 868 -42.25 17.16 -33.53
CA SER A 868 -43.03 18.39 -33.49
C SER A 868 -43.15 19.06 -34.87
N GLN A 869 -42.09 19.02 -35.69
CA GLN A 869 -42.13 19.52 -37.07
C GLN A 869 -43.05 18.67 -37.95
N LEU A 870 -42.95 17.34 -37.87
CA LEU A 870 -43.85 16.41 -38.57
C LEU A 870 -45.31 16.58 -38.16
N SER A 871 -45.59 16.77 -36.86
CA SER A 871 -46.95 17.07 -36.39
C SER A 871 -47.48 18.36 -37.02
N SER A 872 -46.69 19.44 -36.99
CA SER A 872 -47.10 20.72 -37.61
C SER A 872 -47.27 20.62 -39.14
N GLY A 873 -46.52 19.71 -39.79
CA GLY A 873 -46.67 19.37 -41.19
C GLY A 873 -47.98 18.63 -41.46
N ASN A 874 -48.32 17.64 -40.64
CA ASN A 874 -49.59 16.90 -40.72
C ASN A 874 -50.80 17.82 -40.45
N ASP A 875 -50.72 18.72 -39.47
CA ASP A 875 -51.75 19.73 -39.21
C ASP A 875 -51.97 20.66 -40.42
N ARG A 876 -50.89 20.96 -41.17
CA ARG A 876 -50.95 21.75 -42.39
C ARG A 876 -51.50 20.95 -43.58
N ILE A 877 -51.16 19.68 -43.70
CA ILE A 877 -51.73 18.76 -44.71
C ILE A 877 -53.23 18.63 -44.48
N SER A 878 -53.69 18.35 -43.25
CA SER A 878 -55.11 18.19 -42.95
C SER A 878 -55.93 19.46 -43.22
N LYS A 879 -55.36 20.66 -43.00
CA LYS A 879 -55.97 21.93 -43.41
C LYS A 879 -56.08 22.05 -44.93
N LEU A 880 -55.03 21.72 -45.68
CA LEU A 880 -55.05 21.71 -47.15
C LEU A 880 -56.01 20.65 -47.72
N GLU A 881 -56.22 19.53 -47.03
CA GLU A 881 -57.22 18.52 -47.38
C GLU A 881 -58.65 19.02 -47.12
N GLN A 882 -58.88 19.78 -46.05
CA GLN A 882 -60.15 20.46 -45.78
C GLN A 882 -60.42 21.56 -46.81
N ASP A 883 -59.43 22.41 -47.13
CA ASP A 883 -59.52 23.42 -48.18
C ASP A 883 -59.84 22.76 -49.54
N LEU A 884 -59.17 21.64 -49.87
CA LEU A 884 -59.42 20.87 -51.09
C LEU A 884 -60.80 20.22 -51.10
N HIS A 885 -61.32 19.79 -49.95
CA HIS A 885 -62.68 19.27 -49.83
C HIS A 885 -63.72 20.37 -50.06
N ALA A 886 -63.56 21.54 -49.42
CA ALA A 886 -64.42 22.71 -49.65
C ALA A 886 -64.37 23.17 -51.13
N CYS A 887 -63.19 23.16 -51.76
CA CYS A 887 -63.06 23.41 -53.20
C CYS A 887 -63.87 22.41 -54.04
N ARG A 888 -63.85 21.12 -53.68
CA ARG A 888 -64.61 20.06 -54.37
C ARG A 888 -66.12 20.21 -54.16
N GLU A 889 -66.58 20.62 -52.97
CA GLU A 889 -67.98 20.93 -52.71
C GLU A 889 -68.45 22.14 -53.53
N ILE A 890 -67.65 23.20 -53.60
CA ILE A 890 -67.92 24.39 -54.42
C ILE A 890 -68.01 24.00 -55.91
N CYS A 891 -67.04 23.22 -56.43
CA CYS A 891 -67.10 22.71 -57.80
C CYS A 891 -68.37 21.87 -58.05
N SER A 892 -68.73 20.98 -57.12
CA SER A 892 -69.93 20.15 -57.22
C SER A 892 -71.22 20.99 -57.21
N SER A 893 -71.27 22.05 -56.41
CA SER A 893 -72.36 23.03 -56.39
C SER A 893 -72.44 23.83 -57.70
N VAL A 894 -71.29 24.21 -58.28
CA VAL A 894 -71.20 24.91 -59.57
C VAL A 894 -71.62 24.00 -60.72
N ASP A 895 -71.19 22.74 -60.78
CA ASP A 895 -71.64 21.78 -61.80
C ASP A 895 -73.12 21.41 -61.64
N SER A 896 -73.65 21.35 -60.41
CA SER A 896 -75.09 21.22 -60.16
C SER A 896 -75.87 22.45 -60.65
N ALA A 897 -75.41 23.67 -60.34
CA ALA A 897 -76.03 24.91 -60.82
C ALA A 897 -75.98 25.02 -62.36
N LYS A 898 -74.86 24.61 -62.97
CA LYS A 898 -74.67 24.50 -64.41
C LYS A 898 -75.60 23.46 -65.04
N PHE A 899 -75.78 22.28 -64.43
CA PHE A 899 -76.75 21.28 -64.88
C PHE A 899 -78.18 21.85 -64.87
N ASN A 900 -78.59 22.47 -63.76
CA ASN A 900 -79.91 23.12 -63.64
C ASN A 900 -80.10 24.25 -64.68
N LEU A 901 -79.06 25.05 -64.96
CA LEU A 901 -79.10 26.07 -66.02
C LEU A 901 -79.19 25.44 -67.42
N ASN A 902 -78.52 24.32 -67.66
CA ASN A 902 -78.54 23.62 -68.94
C ASN A 902 -79.89 22.92 -69.20
N GLU A 903 -80.52 22.37 -68.16
CA GLU A 903 -81.89 21.83 -68.23
C GLU A 903 -82.91 22.96 -68.50
N ARG A 904 -82.76 24.11 -67.83
CA ARG A 904 -83.58 25.31 -68.10
C ARG A 904 -83.35 25.86 -69.51
N LEU A 905 -82.13 25.83 -70.02
CA LEU A 905 -81.82 26.21 -71.40
C LEU A 905 -82.52 25.26 -72.39
N GLY A 906 -82.37 23.94 -72.22
CA GLY A 906 -83.06 22.94 -73.03
C GLY A 906 -84.59 23.07 -72.97
N HIS A 907 -85.17 23.47 -71.82
CA HIS A 907 -86.60 23.79 -71.73
C HIS A 907 -86.98 25.01 -72.57
N VAL A 908 -86.17 26.08 -72.57
CA VAL A 908 -86.37 27.27 -73.40
C VAL A 908 -86.19 26.94 -74.90
N GLU A 909 -85.21 26.12 -75.26
CA GLU A 909 -85.01 25.63 -76.65
C GLU A 909 -86.21 24.81 -77.13
N ASN A 910 -86.80 23.95 -76.27
CA ASN A 910 -88.02 23.21 -76.58
C ASN A 910 -89.26 24.13 -76.72
N LEU A 911 -89.35 25.21 -75.94
CA LEU A 911 -90.40 26.22 -76.11
C LEU A 911 -90.19 27.04 -77.39
N GLN A 912 -88.95 27.38 -77.73
CA GLN A 912 -88.60 28.04 -78.98
C GLN A 912 -88.95 27.16 -80.18
N HIS A 913 -88.63 25.87 -80.15
CA HIS A 913 -88.98 24.93 -81.23
C HIS A 913 -90.50 24.88 -81.47
N LYS A 914 -91.30 24.80 -80.40
CA LYS A 914 -92.77 24.83 -80.50
C LYS A 914 -93.31 26.16 -81.02
N ALA A 915 -92.69 27.28 -80.65
CA ALA A 915 -93.04 28.58 -81.20
C ALA A 915 -92.65 28.71 -82.68
N GLU A 916 -91.54 28.09 -83.11
CA GLU A 916 -91.09 28.02 -84.50
C GLU A 916 -92.00 27.12 -85.34
N GLU A 917 -92.47 25.99 -84.79
CA GLU A 917 -93.47 25.10 -85.39
C GLU A 917 -94.82 25.79 -85.59
N GLU A 918 -95.36 26.47 -84.57
CA GLU A 918 -96.59 27.27 -84.72
C GLU A 918 -96.38 28.47 -85.66
N ARG A 919 -95.19 29.09 -85.69
CA ARG A 919 -94.87 30.14 -86.67
C ARG A 919 -94.83 29.62 -88.10
N LEU A 920 -94.31 28.41 -88.34
CA LEU A 920 -94.32 27.74 -89.64
C LEU A 920 -95.74 27.37 -90.05
N ARG A 921 -96.51 26.76 -89.14
CA ARG A 921 -97.92 26.42 -89.36
C ARG A 921 -98.77 27.64 -89.70
N LEU A 922 -98.62 28.74 -88.96
CA LEU A 922 -99.30 30.01 -89.25
C LEU A 922 -98.87 30.61 -90.59
N ALA A 923 -97.61 30.41 -91.00
CA ALA A 923 -97.16 30.81 -92.34
C ALA A 923 -97.82 29.95 -93.42
N ASP A 924 -97.91 28.63 -93.25
CA ASP A 924 -98.59 27.72 -94.17
C ASP A 924 -100.10 28.06 -94.28
N GLU A 925 -100.80 28.24 -93.15
CA GLU A 925 -102.20 28.70 -93.12
C GLU A 925 -102.36 30.03 -93.87
N LEU A 926 -101.42 30.98 -93.72
CA LEU A 926 -101.41 32.25 -94.45
C LEU A 926 -101.13 32.07 -95.96
N THR A 927 -100.27 31.14 -96.38
CA THR A 927 -100.10 30.82 -97.82
C THR A 927 -101.37 30.22 -98.41
N VAL A 928 -102.07 29.34 -97.69
CA VAL A 928 -103.35 28.76 -98.14
C VAL A 928 -104.38 29.87 -98.34
N VAL A 929 -104.50 30.79 -97.36
CA VAL A 929 -105.37 31.98 -97.47
C VAL A 929 -104.99 32.87 -98.66
N ASN A 930 -103.70 33.14 -98.91
CA ASN A 930 -103.26 33.89 -100.08
C ASN A 930 -103.62 33.18 -101.39
N THR A 931 -103.37 31.86 -101.53
CA THR A 931 -103.78 31.14 -102.75
C THR A 931 -105.30 31.17 -102.94
N GLN A 932 -106.08 31.20 -101.87
CA GLN A 932 -107.53 31.35 -101.94
C GLN A 932 -107.93 32.77 -102.36
N LEU A 933 -107.25 33.80 -101.86
CA LEU A 933 -107.42 35.19 -102.31
C LEU A 933 -107.09 35.35 -103.81
N GLU A 934 -106.04 34.71 -104.31
CA GLU A 934 -105.72 34.65 -105.74
C GLU A 934 -106.81 33.94 -106.56
N ARG A 935 -107.43 32.88 -106.03
CA ARG A 935 -108.59 32.20 -106.66
C ARG A 935 -109.84 33.10 -106.69
N GLU A 936 -110.12 33.86 -105.64
CA GLU A 936 -111.23 34.82 -105.65
C GLU A 936 -110.94 36.03 -106.57
N ARG A 937 -109.69 36.52 -106.60
CA ARG A 937 -109.24 37.56 -107.56
C ARG A 937 -109.42 37.13 -109.02
N SER A 938 -109.04 35.90 -109.37
CA SER A 938 -109.20 35.37 -110.73
C SER A 938 -110.66 35.09 -111.11
N LYS A 939 -111.52 34.70 -110.16
CA LYS A 939 -112.98 34.68 -110.36
C LYS A 939 -113.52 36.09 -110.62
N ILE A 940 -113.08 37.09 -109.84
CA ILE A 940 -113.51 38.49 -110.01
C ILE A 940 -113.13 39.00 -111.41
N THR A 941 -111.88 38.82 -111.86
CA THR A 941 -111.49 39.27 -113.22
C THR A 941 -112.24 38.52 -114.34
N THR A 942 -112.64 37.26 -114.10
CA THR A 942 -113.51 36.51 -115.03
C THR A 942 -114.92 37.11 -115.08
N ILE A 943 -115.48 37.52 -113.93
CA ILE A 943 -116.79 38.19 -113.83
C ILE A 943 -116.73 39.61 -114.46
N GLU A 944 -115.63 40.34 -114.26
CA GLU A 944 -115.38 41.65 -114.87
C GLU A 944 -115.29 41.55 -116.40
N ALA A 945 -114.68 40.49 -116.95
CA ALA A 945 -114.66 40.23 -118.39
C ALA A 945 -116.09 40.01 -118.95
N VAL A 946 -116.90 39.15 -118.31
CA VAL A 946 -118.29 38.91 -118.71
C VAL A 946 -119.15 40.19 -118.60
N LEU A 947 -118.92 41.02 -117.58
CA LEU A 947 -119.55 42.34 -117.46
C LEU A 947 -119.09 43.34 -118.54
N SER A 948 -117.83 43.27 -118.99
CA SER A 948 -117.32 44.06 -120.10
C SER A 948 -117.98 43.65 -121.42
N ASP A 949 -118.05 42.35 -121.71
CA ASP A 949 -118.68 41.83 -122.94
C ASP A 949 -120.17 42.18 -123.00
N SER A 950 -120.90 42.00 -121.88
CA SER A 950 -122.32 42.38 -121.76
C SER A 950 -122.54 43.89 -121.99
N ARG A 951 -121.65 44.75 -121.46
CA ARG A 951 -121.68 46.20 -121.74
C ARG A 951 -121.40 46.51 -123.21
N GLN A 952 -120.46 45.80 -123.84
CA GLN A 952 -120.11 45.99 -125.25
C GLN A 952 -121.23 45.53 -126.19
N GLU A 953 -121.97 44.47 -125.84
CA GLU A 953 -123.16 44.02 -126.56
C GLU A 953 -124.33 45.02 -126.41
N CYS A 954 -124.58 45.53 -125.20
CA CYS A 954 -125.56 46.59 -124.96
C CYS A 954 -125.25 47.86 -125.78
N MET A 955 -123.97 48.18 -126.00
CA MET A 955 -123.54 49.29 -126.85
C MET A 955 -123.85 49.05 -128.33
N LYS A 956 -123.64 47.83 -128.85
CA LYS A 956 -124.03 47.44 -130.23
C LYS A 956 -125.55 47.50 -130.46
N LEU A 957 -126.33 47.07 -129.47
CA LEU A 957 -127.80 47.18 -129.47
C LEU A 957 -128.27 48.65 -129.42
N THR A 958 -127.50 49.54 -128.79
CA THR A 958 -127.81 50.98 -128.74
C THR A 958 -127.54 51.67 -130.08
N ILE A 959 -126.49 51.28 -130.82
CA ILE A 959 -126.19 51.81 -132.16
C ILE A 959 -127.27 51.38 -133.15
N THR A 960 -127.57 50.08 -133.24
CA THR A 960 -128.60 49.55 -134.17
C THR A 960 -130.01 50.10 -133.89
N LYS A 961 -130.32 50.45 -132.64
CA LYS A 961 -131.55 51.17 -132.26
C LYS A 961 -131.63 52.58 -132.84
N ASN A 962 -130.51 53.27 -133.02
CA ASN A 962 -130.49 54.63 -133.59
C ASN A 962 -130.66 54.61 -135.12
N ASP A 963 -129.98 53.70 -135.83
CA ASP A 963 -130.12 53.51 -137.28
C ASP A 963 -131.58 53.20 -137.68
N LEU A 964 -132.27 52.40 -136.87
CA LEU A 964 -133.71 52.10 -137.05
C LEU A 964 -134.62 53.29 -136.78
N LYS A 965 -134.17 54.27 -135.98
CA LYS A 965 -134.93 55.47 -135.62
C LYS A 965 -134.85 56.55 -136.71
N GLU A 966 -133.66 56.77 -137.27
CA GLU A 966 -133.47 57.68 -138.42
C GLU A 966 -134.31 57.24 -139.64
N ARG A 967 -134.34 55.92 -139.89
CA ARG A 967 -135.18 55.31 -140.94
C ARG A 967 -136.69 55.42 -140.68
N LEU A 968 -137.13 55.71 -139.46
CA LEU A 968 -138.53 55.94 -139.11
C LEU A 968 -138.94 57.38 -139.43
N GLU A 969 -138.13 58.37 -139.08
CA GLU A 969 -138.39 59.79 -139.33
C GLU A 969 -138.52 60.11 -140.84
N ASP A 970 -137.75 59.44 -141.69
CA ASP A 970 -137.85 59.53 -143.16
C ASP A 970 -139.07 58.78 -143.76
N SER A 971 -139.71 57.90 -142.98
CA SER A 971 -141.00 57.31 -143.32
C SER A 971 -142.16 58.24 -142.95
N GLU A 972 -142.10 58.86 -141.76
CA GLU A 972 -143.11 59.83 -141.28
C GLU A 972 -143.21 61.06 -142.20
N LYS A 973 -142.08 61.58 -142.70
CA LYS A 973 -142.05 62.68 -143.69
C LYS A 973 -142.82 62.33 -144.98
N LYS A 974 -142.82 61.05 -145.40
CA LYS A 974 -143.59 60.59 -146.57
C LYS A 974 -145.08 60.41 -146.27
N SER A 975 -145.43 60.05 -145.03
CA SER A 975 -146.83 59.95 -144.60
C SER A 975 -147.54 61.32 -144.62
N LYS A 976 -146.91 62.36 -144.06
CA LYS A 976 -147.48 63.72 -144.02
C LYS A 976 -147.88 64.28 -145.39
N ASN A 977 -147.05 64.04 -146.41
CA ASN A 977 -147.31 64.52 -147.78
C ASN A 977 -148.53 63.84 -148.45
N LEU A 978 -149.00 62.70 -147.91
CA LEU A 978 -150.22 62.02 -148.39
C LEU A 978 -151.47 62.50 -147.63
N GLU A 979 -151.34 62.88 -146.36
CA GLU A 979 -152.46 63.42 -145.56
C GLU A 979 -152.97 64.76 -146.13
N GLU A 980 -152.09 65.66 -146.57
CA GLU A 980 -152.48 66.95 -147.17
C GLU A 980 -153.24 66.83 -148.50
N TYR A 981 -153.09 65.72 -149.21
CA TYR A 981 -153.89 65.41 -150.41
C TYR A 981 -155.29 64.90 -150.03
N LEU A 982 -155.37 64.07 -148.99
CA LEU A 982 -156.62 63.44 -148.56
C LEU A 982 -157.58 64.48 -147.95
N GLU A 983 -157.09 65.41 -147.14
CA GLU A 983 -157.94 66.42 -146.49
C GLU A 983 -158.50 67.47 -147.49
N ARG A 984 -157.86 67.68 -148.66
CA ARG A 984 -158.44 68.50 -149.74
C ARG A 984 -159.70 67.87 -150.33
N THR A 985 -159.60 66.64 -150.83
CA THR A 985 -160.74 65.92 -151.47
C THR A 985 -161.94 65.74 -150.54
N LYS A 986 -161.67 65.59 -149.23
CA LYS A 986 -162.67 65.45 -148.17
C LYS A 986 -163.56 66.69 -148.01
N ASN A 987 -163.02 67.89 -148.21
CA ASN A 987 -163.76 69.14 -148.09
C ASN A 987 -164.73 69.39 -149.25
N GLU A 988 -164.36 68.98 -150.48
CA GLU A 988 -165.24 69.06 -151.65
C GLU A 988 -166.50 68.19 -151.47
N LEU A 989 -166.34 67.01 -150.85
CA LEU A 989 -167.43 66.06 -150.60
C LEU A 989 -168.46 66.56 -149.58
N VAL A 990 -168.07 67.44 -148.65
CA VAL A 990 -168.99 68.06 -147.67
C VAL A 990 -169.96 69.04 -148.35
N MET A 991 -169.48 69.83 -149.31
CA MET A 991 -170.32 70.81 -150.02
C MET A 991 -171.42 70.15 -150.86
N CYS A 992 -171.16 68.98 -151.44
CA CYS A 992 -172.16 68.21 -152.17
C CYS A 992 -173.22 67.52 -151.28
N ARG A 993 -173.04 67.49 -149.96
CA ARG A 993 -174.02 66.91 -149.02
C ARG A 993 -175.05 67.93 -148.52
N SER A 994 -174.68 69.20 -148.35
CA SER A 994 -175.59 70.22 -147.80
C SER A 994 -176.74 70.56 -148.75
N THR A 995 -176.51 70.50 -150.07
CA THR A 995 -177.52 70.73 -151.12
C THR A 995 -178.62 69.67 -151.16
N ILE A 996 -178.35 68.43 -150.74
CA ILE A 996 -179.32 67.33 -150.74
C ILE A 996 -180.34 67.51 -149.61
N THR A 997 -179.86 67.84 -148.39
CA THR A 997 -180.68 67.99 -147.19
C THR A 997 -181.72 69.13 -147.22
N SER A 998 -181.70 70.01 -148.21
CA SER A 998 -182.73 71.04 -148.39
C SER A 998 -184.00 70.48 -149.05
N PHE A 999 -183.85 69.68 -150.11
CA PHE A 999 -184.96 69.11 -150.88
C PHE A 999 -185.83 68.11 -150.09
N GLU A 1000 -185.24 67.42 -149.12
CA GLU A 1000 -185.95 66.42 -148.31
C GLU A 1000 -186.98 67.05 -147.33
N LYS A 1001 -186.81 68.32 -146.96
CA LYS A 1001 -187.65 68.95 -145.91
C LYS A 1001 -189.05 69.35 -146.37
N GLU A 1002 -189.24 69.88 -147.58
CA GLU A 1002 -190.56 70.37 -147.99
C GLU A 1002 -191.48 69.29 -148.59
N ILE A 1003 -190.93 68.19 -149.13
CA ILE A 1003 -191.71 66.99 -149.49
C ILE A 1003 -192.46 66.43 -148.27
N SER A 1004 -191.92 66.65 -147.06
CA SER A 1004 -192.53 66.26 -145.79
C SER A 1004 -193.73 67.14 -145.37
N SER A 1005 -193.87 68.35 -145.92
CA SER A 1005 -194.97 69.28 -145.64
C SER A 1005 -196.29 68.80 -146.28
N LEU A 1006 -196.26 68.56 -147.59
CA LEU A 1006 -197.43 68.22 -148.41
C LEU A 1006 -198.13 66.92 -147.99
N LYS A 1007 -197.44 66.00 -147.30
CA LYS A 1007 -198.02 64.73 -146.85
C LYS A 1007 -198.88 64.83 -145.60
N ARG A 1008 -198.78 65.90 -144.79
CA ARG A 1008 -199.44 65.97 -143.48
C ARG A 1008 -200.93 66.29 -143.57
N GLN A 1009 -201.33 67.24 -144.40
CA GLN A 1009 -202.73 67.72 -144.46
C GLN A 1009 -203.71 66.74 -145.15
N LEU A 1010 -203.22 65.72 -145.88
CA LEU A 1010 -204.06 64.72 -146.54
C LEU A 1010 -204.69 63.71 -145.57
N ASN A 1011 -204.13 63.53 -144.38
CA ASN A 1011 -204.57 62.51 -143.42
C ASN A 1011 -205.65 63.00 -142.45
N ASP A 1012 -205.62 64.26 -142.02
CA ASP A 1012 -206.56 64.79 -141.01
C ASP A 1012 -208.02 64.74 -141.53
N VAL A 1013 -208.23 64.90 -142.84
CA VAL A 1013 -209.53 64.76 -143.54
C VAL A 1013 -210.14 63.36 -143.41
N LYS A 1014 -209.34 62.32 -143.11
CA LYS A 1014 -209.81 60.93 -143.04
C LYS A 1014 -210.20 60.44 -141.65
N PHE A 1015 -209.80 61.11 -140.57
CA PHE A 1015 -210.02 60.56 -139.22
C PHE A 1015 -211.41 60.87 -138.65
N GLU A 1016 -211.93 62.09 -138.84
CA GLU A 1016 -213.24 62.46 -138.29
C GLU A 1016 -214.45 61.76 -138.95
N LYS A 1017 -214.33 61.36 -140.23
CA LYS A 1017 -215.46 60.71 -140.93
C LYS A 1017 -215.83 59.31 -140.37
N ALA A 1018 -214.98 58.70 -139.54
CA ALA A 1018 -215.25 57.40 -138.94
C ALA A 1018 -215.97 57.46 -137.57
N LYS A 1019 -216.14 58.65 -136.96
CA LYS A 1019 -216.37 58.76 -135.51
C LYS A 1019 -217.83 58.92 -135.05
N LEU A 1020 -218.81 58.79 -135.93
CA LEU A 1020 -220.25 58.92 -135.60
C LEU A 1020 -221.02 57.59 -135.44
N GLU A 1021 -220.42 56.44 -135.77
CA GLU A 1021 -221.20 55.24 -136.11
C GLU A 1021 -221.59 54.30 -134.94
N GLN A 1022 -221.30 54.64 -133.68
CA GLN A 1022 -221.78 53.86 -132.51
C GLN A 1022 -222.35 54.69 -131.34
N ALA A 1023 -222.76 55.94 -131.59
CA ALA A 1023 -223.28 56.86 -130.56
C ALA A 1023 -224.75 57.28 -130.78
N ARG A 1024 -225.62 56.40 -131.31
CA ARG A 1024 -227.05 56.71 -131.52
C ARG A 1024 -228.06 55.61 -131.12
N ARG A 1025 -227.65 54.69 -130.26
CA ARG A 1025 -228.53 53.80 -129.47
C ARG A 1025 -227.81 53.57 -128.13
N GLU A 1026 -228.29 54.03 -126.99
CA GLU A 1026 -229.64 54.55 -126.66
C GLU A 1026 -229.82 56.08 -126.86
N TYR A 1027 -230.70 56.72 -126.08
CA TYR A 1027 -231.42 57.94 -126.43
C TYR A 1027 -230.86 59.25 -125.81
N HIS A 1028 -231.10 60.36 -126.50
CA HIS A 1028 -230.65 61.74 -126.22
C HIS A 1028 -229.12 61.96 -126.31
N SER A 1029 -228.63 63.10 -126.82
CA SER A 1029 -229.34 64.29 -127.32
C SER A 1029 -229.22 64.47 -128.84
N THR A 1030 -230.27 65.03 -129.43
CA THR A 1030 -230.29 65.87 -130.65
C THR A 1030 -229.10 65.87 -131.62
N THR A 1031 -229.37 65.37 -132.82
CA THR A 1031 -229.25 66.10 -134.12
C THR A 1031 -228.00 66.94 -134.41
N LEU A 1032 -227.36 66.62 -135.56
CA LEU A 1032 -226.11 67.16 -136.15
C LEU A 1032 -224.84 66.55 -135.55
#